data_AF-A0A972EU01-F1
#
_entry.id   AF-A0A972EU01-F1
#
_cell.length_a   1.000
_cell.length_b   1.000
_cell.length_c   1.000
_cell.angle_alpha   90.00
_cell.angle_beta   90.00
_cell.angle_gamma   90.00
#
_symmetry.space_group_name_H-M   'P 1'
#
loop_
_entity.id
_entity.type
_entity.pdbx_description
1 polymer ?
#
loop_
_entity_poly.entity_id
_entity_poly.type
_entity_poly.pdbx_seq_one_letter_code
_entity_poly.pdbx_strand_id
1 'polypeptide(L)'
;MAKRTLKRQLNLTQVIMLGTAGTLGSGIFILTGHAAGVAGPATILAVIIAGILSFSIALNYCELATTYPETGGAMTYVREAWGKGLLAFLVGSMDSISSTFYCALSAVGFAYSLSVFVPGLPIVPVAIAAILVFVMLNILGVTNVGNIQIVMGIILLGAFTFYIVGGFLLPNGFSTETFLSNGKFFVGNNFGQNLTSILRTIALIYALYVGFEVIADDAEEVKNPTKNIPIAIIVSLIIITLVYSLSVTVALGTTPWQQLAGSETALSDTVRKFSPMLGVAIIGAAGMVGALTSVNSSMLSATRESFTLSRDGAWPAVLSRLNKARVPFMAILLIGLISIFITGIGLVNFLSYITSAGYLFVLFFSNLAMIKLRSKFPYIHRPYKVPLFPLTPILASLTCLVVICFSEVMALVFTAGIILLFTLYYFARLGVAAWQEAHIRSLSPGRYRLLLPVTDFSGLDTLMRIGASLAEAKSDMNMCMLLVMKRGTEQTDQALEHFRQARQYVMEKFIHYAVERNVPTYSKTVTASTLADGIIDEIKMDNNVRLLLLRMPRETAGQNLINETVQKLIRENIVNIGVLYDKGLSQLQNILVPVGGGYHCKLAIHLAHELSLINKGQVDFLRVVPSDIAPEEYEDQLAYLQEIVMSELSGIPANASLNLDQSDSAAESIIRHARLGKADLVIIGSSEVLQEDEIFGEIVEKVAAGVPCSTLVIRQHESQAASWLRRQLKSMEKSAE
;
A
#
# COMPACT_ATOMS: atom_id res chain seq x y z
N MET A 1 -13.63 -9.11 -7.49
CA MET A 1 -13.05 -10.24 -8.24
C MET A 1 -12.99 -11.46 -7.34
N ALA A 2 -13.56 -12.59 -7.74
CA ALA A 2 -13.45 -13.85 -6.99
C ALA A 2 -11.96 -14.27 -6.89
N LYS A 3 -11.43 -14.43 -5.67
CA LYS A 3 -10.11 -15.04 -5.45
C LYS A 3 -10.15 -16.45 -6.05
N ARG A 4 -9.36 -16.70 -7.11
CA ARG A 4 -9.17 -18.06 -7.64
C ARG A 4 -8.40 -18.85 -6.59
N THR A 5 -9.02 -19.88 -6.03
CA THR A 5 -8.41 -20.79 -5.05
C THR A 5 -7.51 -21.81 -5.75
N LEU A 6 -6.35 -22.11 -5.17
CA LEU A 6 -5.46 -23.14 -5.69
C LEU A 6 -6.07 -24.54 -5.51
N LYS A 7 -5.72 -25.47 -6.41
CA LYS A 7 -6.19 -26.87 -6.33
C LYS A 7 -5.47 -27.55 -5.16
N ARG A 8 -6.21 -28.22 -4.28
CA ARG A 8 -5.65 -29.01 -3.17
C ARG A 8 -5.06 -30.33 -3.68
N GLN A 9 -3.74 -30.45 -3.70
CA GLN A 9 -3.03 -31.58 -4.33
C GLN A 9 -2.09 -32.29 -3.35
N LEU A 10 -1.57 -31.59 -2.34
CA LEU A 10 -0.53 -32.09 -1.46
C LEU A 10 -1.09 -32.97 -0.33
N ASN A 11 -0.64 -34.23 -0.28
CA ASN A 11 -0.94 -35.18 0.81
C ASN A 11 -0.02 -34.92 2.02
N LEU A 12 -0.40 -35.41 3.21
CA LEU A 12 0.34 -35.20 4.47
C LEU A 12 1.84 -35.54 4.36
N THR A 13 2.19 -36.68 3.77
CA THR A 13 3.60 -37.09 3.60
C THR A 13 4.39 -36.12 2.72
N GLN A 14 3.75 -35.59 1.68
CA GLN A 14 4.36 -34.61 0.78
C GLN A 14 4.60 -33.29 1.52
N VAL A 15 3.65 -32.88 2.37
CA VAL A 15 3.77 -31.66 3.18
C VAL A 15 4.82 -31.79 4.27
N ILE A 16 4.93 -32.96 4.93
CA ILE A 16 6.01 -33.24 5.88
C ILE A 16 7.37 -33.19 5.17
N MET A 17 7.49 -33.80 3.99
CA MET A 17 8.74 -33.75 3.23
C MET A 17 9.04 -32.35 2.70
N LEU A 18 8.03 -31.57 2.33
CA LEU A 18 8.17 -30.16 1.95
C LEU A 18 8.79 -29.35 3.08
N GLY A 19 8.23 -29.42 4.30
CA GLY A 19 8.78 -28.71 5.45
C GLY A 19 10.13 -29.26 5.89
N THR A 20 10.26 -30.59 6.04
CA THR A 20 11.48 -31.23 6.54
C THR A 20 12.64 -31.04 5.56
N ALA A 21 12.49 -31.43 4.29
CA ALA A 21 13.56 -31.33 3.31
C ALA A 21 13.80 -29.90 2.80
N GLY A 22 12.77 -29.04 2.84
CA GLY A 22 12.94 -27.61 2.54
C GLY A 22 13.78 -26.90 3.60
N THR A 23 13.59 -27.28 4.88
CA THR A 23 14.34 -26.71 6.01
C THR A 23 15.72 -27.36 6.17
N LEU A 24 15.85 -28.67 5.94
CA LEU A 24 17.13 -29.39 5.89
C LEU A 24 17.91 -28.95 4.63
N GLY A 25 18.46 -27.74 4.69
CA GLY A 25 19.11 -27.09 3.57
C GLY A 25 20.64 -27.13 3.64
N SER A 26 21.24 -26.25 2.85
CA SER A 26 22.67 -25.94 2.89
C SER A 26 23.17 -25.48 4.27
N GLY A 27 22.29 -24.88 5.07
CA GLY A 27 22.66 -24.19 6.31
C GLY A 27 23.41 -25.10 7.26
N ILE A 28 22.97 -26.35 7.47
CA ILE A 28 23.62 -27.24 8.44
C ILE A 28 25.02 -27.65 7.97
N PHE A 29 25.22 -27.82 6.66
CA PHE A 29 26.52 -28.20 6.11
C PHE A 29 27.58 -27.11 6.32
N ILE A 30 27.16 -25.84 6.26
CA ILE A 30 28.03 -24.67 6.34
C ILE A 30 28.16 -24.13 7.77
N LEU A 31 27.03 -23.95 8.46
CA LEU A 31 26.98 -23.23 9.73
C LEU A 31 27.46 -24.07 10.91
N THR A 32 27.54 -25.40 10.79
CA THR A 32 28.05 -26.25 11.89
C THR A 32 29.48 -25.88 12.29
N GLY A 33 30.39 -25.65 11.34
CA GLY A 33 31.78 -25.29 11.65
C GLY A 33 31.90 -23.90 12.27
N HIS A 34 31.14 -22.94 11.75
CA HIS A 34 31.05 -21.59 12.33
C HIS A 34 30.48 -21.60 13.75
N ALA A 35 29.40 -22.35 13.98
CA ALA A 35 28.79 -22.51 15.28
C ALA A 35 29.74 -23.18 16.28
N ALA A 36 30.49 -24.20 15.86
CA ALA A 36 31.54 -24.83 16.65
C ALA A 36 32.63 -23.82 17.05
N GLY A 37 32.98 -22.87 16.18
CA GLY A 37 33.93 -21.80 16.51
C GLY A 37 33.45 -20.83 17.59
N VAL A 38 32.13 -20.60 17.70
CA VAL A 38 31.56 -19.62 18.65
C VAL A 38 31.31 -20.23 20.04
N ALA A 39 30.69 -21.42 20.12
CA ALA A 39 30.31 -22.05 21.39
C ALA A 39 31.06 -23.35 21.71
N GLY A 40 31.89 -23.87 20.80
CA GLY A 40 32.62 -25.13 21.01
C GLY A 40 31.66 -26.32 21.21
N PRO A 41 31.91 -27.20 22.19
CA PRO A 41 31.03 -28.33 22.49
C PRO A 41 29.60 -27.91 22.89
N ALA A 42 29.44 -26.71 23.46
CA ALA A 42 28.14 -26.17 23.87
C ALA A 42 27.21 -25.82 22.68
N THR A 43 27.70 -25.90 21.44
CA THR A 43 26.87 -25.74 20.23
C THR A 43 25.70 -26.71 20.18
N ILE A 44 25.82 -27.91 20.76
CA ILE A 44 24.68 -28.86 20.86
C ILE A 44 23.53 -28.24 21.67
N LEU A 45 23.84 -27.55 22.78
CA LEU A 45 22.80 -26.87 23.56
C LEU A 45 22.17 -25.72 22.75
N ALA A 46 22.98 -24.95 22.02
CA ALA A 46 22.47 -23.89 21.17
C ALA A 46 21.47 -24.44 20.13
N VAL A 47 21.80 -25.56 19.47
CA VAL A 47 20.91 -26.22 18.50
C VAL A 47 19.61 -26.69 19.17
N ILE A 48 19.69 -27.43 20.28
CA ILE A 48 18.51 -27.95 20.99
C ILE A 48 17.61 -26.80 21.47
N ILE A 49 18.21 -25.77 22.08
CA ILE A 49 17.47 -24.59 22.57
C ILE A 49 16.81 -23.86 21.39
N ALA A 50 17.51 -23.65 20.28
CA ALA A 50 16.94 -23.03 19.08
C ALA A 50 15.73 -23.81 18.55
N GLY A 51 15.79 -25.15 18.52
CA GLY A 51 14.66 -25.99 18.13
C GLY A 51 13.46 -25.90 19.08
N ILE A 52 13.71 -25.91 20.40
CA ILE A 52 12.65 -25.74 21.42
C ILE A 52 11.98 -24.37 21.29
N LEU A 53 12.78 -23.31 21.12
CA LEU A 53 12.27 -21.96 20.95
C LEU A 53 11.43 -21.82 19.67
N SER A 54 11.88 -22.44 18.56
CA SER A 54 11.15 -22.51 17.29
C SER A 54 9.81 -23.23 17.43
N PHE A 55 9.68 -24.16 18.38
CA PHE A 55 8.44 -24.90 18.63
C PHE A 55 7.29 -23.98 19.06
N SER A 56 7.59 -22.93 19.82
CA SER A 56 6.57 -21.96 20.24
C SER A 56 6.02 -21.17 19.05
N ILE A 57 6.88 -20.84 18.09
CA ILE A 57 6.48 -20.19 16.83
C ILE A 57 5.65 -21.15 15.98
N ALA A 58 6.11 -22.40 15.84
CA ALA A 58 5.40 -23.44 15.10
C ALA A 58 3.98 -23.67 15.61
N LEU A 59 3.80 -23.74 16.93
CA LEU A 59 2.49 -23.86 17.56
C LEU A 59 1.54 -22.70 17.22
N ASN A 60 2.07 -21.47 17.15
CA ASN A 60 1.29 -20.29 16.75
C ASN A 60 0.92 -20.35 15.25
N TYR A 61 1.87 -20.77 14.40
CA TYR A 61 1.64 -20.97 12.96
C TYR A 61 0.58 -22.03 12.67
N CYS A 62 0.52 -23.11 13.45
CA CYS A 62 -0.52 -24.13 13.31
C CYS A 62 -1.94 -23.55 13.45
N GLU A 63 -2.16 -22.61 14.38
CA GLU A 63 -3.46 -21.95 14.53
C GLU A 63 -3.71 -20.94 13.40
N LEU A 64 -2.73 -20.09 13.09
CA LEU A 64 -2.86 -19.08 12.04
C LEU A 64 -3.13 -19.70 10.67
N ALA A 65 -2.36 -20.72 10.27
CA ALA A 65 -2.46 -21.39 8.98
C ALA A 65 -3.74 -22.22 8.82
N THR A 66 -4.29 -22.77 9.92
CA THR A 66 -5.57 -23.48 9.87
C THR A 66 -6.78 -22.55 9.93
N THR A 67 -6.62 -21.35 10.50
CA THR A 67 -7.68 -20.33 10.56
C THR A 67 -7.75 -19.53 9.26
N TYR A 68 -6.61 -19.19 8.68
CA TYR A 68 -6.48 -18.46 7.42
C TYR A 68 -5.71 -19.31 6.40
N PRO A 69 -6.32 -20.37 5.83
CA PRO A 69 -5.68 -21.25 4.86
C PRO A 69 -5.63 -20.60 3.48
N GLU A 70 -5.01 -19.42 3.39
CA GLU A 70 -4.78 -18.65 2.18
C GLU A 70 -3.28 -18.57 1.88
N THR A 71 -2.90 -18.44 0.61
CA THR A 71 -1.49 -18.28 0.22
C THR A 71 -0.92 -16.94 0.70
N GLY A 72 0.29 -16.95 1.26
CA GLY A 72 1.02 -15.75 1.69
C GLY A 72 1.36 -15.67 3.18
N GLY A 73 1.14 -16.75 3.94
CA GLY A 73 1.65 -16.98 5.29
C GLY A 73 1.69 -15.76 6.21
N ALA A 74 2.89 -15.42 6.69
CA ALA A 74 3.11 -14.37 7.67
C ALA A 74 2.52 -13.02 7.25
N MET A 75 2.71 -12.63 5.99
CA MET A 75 2.19 -11.39 5.43
C MET A 75 0.66 -11.36 5.48
N THR A 76 0.00 -12.47 5.17
CA THR A 76 -1.46 -12.58 5.23
C THR A 76 -1.96 -12.43 6.66
N TYR A 77 -1.33 -13.06 7.65
CA TYR A 77 -1.73 -12.95 9.05
C TYR A 77 -1.60 -11.51 9.59
N VAL A 78 -0.49 -10.83 9.28
CA VAL A 78 -0.27 -9.42 9.65
C VAL A 78 -1.28 -8.51 8.95
N ARG A 79 -1.62 -8.80 7.69
CA ARG A 79 -2.62 -8.03 6.93
C ARG A 79 -4.02 -8.18 7.50
N GLU A 80 -4.44 -9.37 7.93
CA GLU A 80 -5.74 -9.57 8.59
C GLU A 80 -5.80 -8.87 9.96
N ALA A 81 -4.66 -8.82 10.66
CA ALA A 81 -4.53 -8.18 11.97
C ALA A 81 -4.53 -6.65 11.90
N TRP A 82 -3.71 -6.03 11.03
CA TRP A 82 -3.48 -4.58 10.96
C TRP A 82 -3.94 -3.90 9.66
N GLY A 83 -4.44 -4.64 8.67
CA GLY A 83 -4.82 -4.11 7.36
C GLY A 83 -3.65 -4.02 6.38
N LYS A 84 -3.91 -3.48 5.20
CA LYS A 84 -2.92 -3.34 4.08
C LYS A 84 -1.93 -2.17 4.25
N GLY A 85 -1.69 -1.72 5.48
CA GLY A 85 -0.82 -0.58 5.76
C GLY A 85 0.68 -0.91 5.70
N LEU A 86 1.49 0.01 6.23
CA LEU A 86 2.95 -0.08 6.27
C LEU A 86 3.45 -1.41 6.85
N LEU A 87 2.86 -1.90 7.95
CA LEU A 87 3.32 -3.14 8.60
C LEU A 87 3.18 -4.37 7.69
N ALA A 88 2.05 -4.55 7.00
CA ALA A 88 1.87 -5.68 6.09
C ALA A 88 2.82 -5.60 4.88
N PHE A 89 3.10 -4.38 4.41
CA PHE A 89 4.09 -4.13 3.36
C PHE A 89 5.51 -4.45 3.82
N LEU A 90 5.91 -3.99 5.01
CA LEU A 90 7.25 -4.25 5.57
C LEU A 90 7.45 -5.74 5.82
N VAL A 91 6.47 -6.43 6.42
CA VAL A 91 6.55 -7.87 6.67
C VAL A 91 6.69 -8.63 5.36
N GLY A 92 5.83 -8.38 4.37
CA GLY A 92 5.96 -9.08 3.08
C GLY A 92 7.26 -8.76 2.34
N SER A 93 7.74 -7.51 2.39
CA SER A 93 8.99 -7.12 1.72
C SER A 93 10.21 -7.70 2.42
N MET A 94 10.18 -7.78 3.76
CA MET A 94 11.22 -8.42 4.57
C MET A 94 11.24 -9.93 4.36
N ASP A 95 10.08 -10.57 4.21
CA ASP A 95 9.99 -11.99 3.86
C ASP A 95 10.68 -12.25 2.51
N SER A 96 10.31 -11.45 1.50
CA SER A 96 10.82 -11.61 0.13
C SER A 96 12.33 -11.40 0.03
N ILE A 97 12.87 -10.39 0.71
CA ILE A 97 14.31 -10.15 0.72
C ILE A 97 15.07 -11.19 1.56
N SER A 98 14.49 -11.67 2.67
CA SER A 98 15.11 -12.72 3.51
C SER A 98 15.21 -14.04 2.76
N SER A 99 14.15 -14.43 2.04
CA SER A 99 14.17 -15.57 1.12
C SER A 99 15.20 -15.39 0.00
N THR A 100 15.41 -14.16 -0.48
CA THR A 100 16.44 -13.86 -1.49
C THR A 100 17.86 -14.01 -0.95
N PHE A 101 18.11 -13.58 0.30
CA PHE A 101 19.39 -13.79 1.00
C PHE A 101 19.62 -15.29 1.28
N TYR A 102 18.59 -16.01 1.67
CA TYR A 102 18.66 -17.45 1.90
C TYR A 102 18.98 -18.22 0.60
N CYS A 103 18.39 -17.82 -0.53
CA CYS A 103 18.73 -18.36 -1.85
C CYS A 103 20.23 -18.21 -2.16
N ALA A 104 20.80 -17.03 -1.90
CA ALA A 104 22.23 -16.78 -2.08
C ALA A 104 23.09 -17.66 -1.15
N LEU A 105 22.71 -17.76 0.13
CA LEU A 105 23.39 -18.61 1.11
C LEU A 105 23.36 -20.08 0.69
N SER A 106 22.23 -20.55 0.16
CA SER A 106 22.10 -21.91 -0.34
C SER A 106 22.88 -22.18 -1.61
N ALA A 107 22.98 -21.22 -2.52
CA ALA A 107 23.83 -21.35 -3.70
C ALA A 107 25.32 -21.45 -3.32
N VAL A 108 25.76 -20.69 -2.32
CA VAL A 108 27.12 -20.80 -1.77
C VAL A 108 27.34 -22.18 -1.12
N GLY A 109 26.36 -22.68 -0.37
CA GLY A 109 26.44 -24.04 0.20
C GLY A 109 26.49 -25.16 -0.83
N PHE A 110 25.82 -24.98 -1.96
CA PHE A 110 25.94 -25.89 -3.10
C PHE A 110 27.38 -25.89 -3.64
N ALA A 111 27.97 -24.71 -3.84
CA ALA A 111 29.34 -24.59 -4.33
C ALA A 111 30.37 -25.21 -3.37
N TYR A 112 30.22 -25.03 -2.05
CA TYR A 112 31.05 -25.72 -1.06
C TYR A 112 30.87 -27.24 -1.10
N SER A 113 29.63 -27.72 -1.18
CA SER A 113 29.35 -29.17 -1.27
C SER A 113 29.94 -29.78 -2.55
N LEU A 114 29.90 -29.04 -3.67
CA LEU A 114 30.52 -29.47 -4.93
C LEU A 114 32.05 -29.46 -4.86
N SER A 115 32.65 -28.52 -4.11
CA SER A 115 34.11 -28.44 -3.94
C SER A 115 34.71 -29.66 -3.24
N VAL A 116 33.89 -30.42 -2.50
CA VAL A 116 34.27 -31.72 -1.90
C VAL A 116 34.65 -32.75 -2.96
N PHE A 117 33.99 -32.71 -4.13
CA PHE A 117 34.26 -33.62 -5.26
C PHE A 117 35.29 -33.06 -6.23
N VAL A 118 35.29 -31.74 -6.42
CA VAL A 118 36.21 -31.05 -7.33
C VAL A 118 36.93 -29.95 -6.55
N PRO A 119 38.04 -30.28 -5.86
CA PRO A 119 38.83 -29.31 -5.12
C PRO A 119 39.38 -28.21 -6.05
N GLY A 120 39.38 -26.96 -5.56
CA GLY A 120 39.91 -25.81 -6.31
C GLY A 120 38.89 -25.07 -7.18
N LEU A 121 37.61 -25.45 -7.15
CA LEU A 121 36.56 -24.70 -7.82
C LEU A 121 36.36 -23.31 -7.20
N PRO A 122 36.21 -22.25 -8.02
CA PRO A 122 35.89 -20.93 -7.50
C PRO A 122 34.43 -20.89 -7.03
N ILE A 123 34.24 -20.71 -5.72
CA ILE A 123 32.92 -20.86 -5.04
C ILE A 123 31.88 -19.86 -5.57
N VAL A 124 32.25 -18.59 -5.69
CA VAL A 124 31.34 -17.51 -6.11
C VAL A 124 30.80 -17.73 -7.55
N PRO A 125 31.64 -17.96 -8.58
CA PRO A 125 31.15 -18.28 -9.93
C PRO A 125 30.24 -19.51 -10.00
N VAL A 126 30.55 -20.56 -9.25
CA VAL A 126 29.74 -21.80 -9.21
C VAL A 126 28.37 -21.52 -8.57
N ALA A 127 28.33 -20.77 -7.47
CA ALA A 127 27.09 -20.35 -6.84
C ALA A 127 26.22 -19.49 -7.77
N ILE A 128 26.83 -18.52 -8.47
CA ILE A 128 26.14 -17.69 -9.47
C ILE A 128 25.58 -18.56 -10.61
N ALA A 129 26.36 -19.53 -11.11
CA ALA A 129 25.90 -20.45 -12.14
C ALA A 129 24.69 -21.29 -11.67
N ALA A 130 24.72 -21.77 -10.43
CA ALA A 130 23.59 -22.49 -9.83
C ALA A 130 22.32 -21.61 -9.78
N ILE A 131 22.44 -20.35 -9.34
CA ILE A 131 21.31 -19.39 -9.32
C ILE A 131 20.77 -19.19 -10.74
N LEU A 132 21.63 -18.97 -11.74
CA LEU A 132 21.21 -18.76 -13.14
C LEU A 132 20.44 -19.96 -13.70
N VAL A 133 20.90 -21.19 -13.41
CA VAL A 133 20.18 -22.42 -13.79
C VAL A 133 18.78 -22.44 -13.18
N PHE A 134 18.66 -22.16 -11.88
CA PHE A 134 17.35 -22.15 -11.23
C PHE A 134 16.45 -21.00 -11.68
N VAL A 135 17.00 -19.82 -11.99
CA VAL A 135 16.26 -18.71 -12.60
C VAL A 135 15.66 -19.17 -13.93
N MET A 136 16.47 -19.81 -14.78
CA MET A 136 16.00 -20.35 -16.07
C MET A 136 14.91 -21.41 -15.88
N LEU A 137 15.12 -22.39 -15.00
CA LEU A 137 14.14 -23.46 -14.72
C LEU A 137 12.81 -22.89 -14.22
N ASN A 138 12.85 -21.91 -13.33
CA ASN A 138 11.65 -21.26 -12.79
C ASN A 138 10.92 -20.42 -13.86
N ILE A 139 11.64 -19.74 -14.76
CA ILE A 139 11.04 -18.99 -15.87
C ILE A 139 10.38 -19.92 -16.89
N LEU A 140 10.96 -21.09 -17.14
CA LEU A 140 10.39 -22.10 -18.04
C LEU A 140 9.15 -22.78 -17.44
N GLY A 141 8.88 -22.59 -16.14
CA GLY A 141 7.76 -23.23 -15.44
C GLY A 141 7.91 -24.75 -15.34
N VAL A 142 9.15 -25.27 -15.42
CA VAL A 142 9.45 -26.70 -15.30
C VAL A 142 9.51 -27.05 -13.81
N THR A 143 8.36 -26.99 -13.15
CA THR A 143 8.27 -27.17 -11.69
C THR A 143 7.33 -28.32 -11.34
N ASN A 144 7.79 -29.57 -11.51
CA ASN A 144 7.20 -30.74 -10.88
C ASN A 144 7.67 -30.85 -9.40
N VAL A 145 7.39 -29.81 -8.61
CA VAL A 145 8.03 -29.62 -7.29
C VAL A 145 7.66 -30.73 -6.30
N GLY A 146 6.38 -31.09 -6.19
CA GLY A 146 5.91 -31.96 -5.11
C GLY A 146 6.53 -33.37 -5.10
N ASN A 147 6.65 -34.02 -6.27
CA ASN A 147 7.18 -35.40 -6.32
C ASN A 147 8.71 -35.43 -6.24
N ILE A 148 9.39 -34.45 -6.83
CA ILE A 148 10.85 -34.34 -6.78
C ILE A 148 11.30 -34.05 -5.35
N GLN A 149 10.58 -33.18 -4.63
CA GLN A 149 10.87 -32.83 -3.23
C GLN A 149 10.84 -34.06 -2.31
N ILE A 150 9.92 -34.99 -2.51
CA ILE A 150 9.83 -36.22 -1.70
C ILE A 150 11.07 -37.08 -1.92
N VAL A 151 11.47 -37.28 -3.18
CA VAL A 151 12.64 -38.09 -3.51
C VAL A 151 13.90 -37.46 -2.93
N MET A 152 14.09 -36.15 -3.11
CA MET A 152 15.22 -35.41 -2.53
C MET A 152 15.22 -35.49 -1.00
N GLY A 153 14.06 -35.34 -0.35
CA GLY A 153 13.92 -35.44 1.09
C GLY A 153 14.24 -36.81 1.65
N ILE A 154 13.80 -37.89 0.98
CA ILE A 154 14.13 -39.27 1.38
C ILE A 154 15.64 -39.51 1.26
N ILE A 155 16.26 -39.09 0.16
CA ILE A 155 17.71 -39.21 -0.04
C ILE A 155 18.47 -38.46 1.06
N LEU A 156 18.04 -37.24 1.37
CA LEU A 156 18.68 -36.39 2.36
C LEU A 156 18.56 -36.96 3.78
N LEU A 157 17.35 -37.37 4.19
CA LEU A 157 17.13 -38.03 5.48
C LEU A 157 17.90 -39.36 5.57
N GLY A 158 18.01 -40.10 4.47
CA GLY A 158 18.83 -41.31 4.39
C GLY A 158 20.31 -41.01 4.61
N ALA A 159 20.85 -39.96 3.99
CA ALA A 159 22.23 -39.53 4.15
C ALA A 159 22.53 -39.07 5.59
N PHE A 160 21.64 -38.29 6.21
CA PHE A 160 21.77 -37.92 7.62
C PHE A 160 21.68 -39.12 8.54
N THR A 161 20.78 -40.07 8.26
CA THR A 161 20.68 -41.32 9.02
C THR A 161 21.98 -42.11 8.94
N PHE A 162 22.55 -42.25 7.74
CA PHE A 162 23.85 -42.88 7.53
C PHE A 162 24.97 -42.17 8.32
N TYR A 163 25.01 -40.83 8.27
CA TYR A 163 25.99 -40.03 8.99
C TYR A 163 25.88 -40.18 10.51
N ILE A 164 24.66 -40.12 11.05
CA ILE A 164 24.40 -40.22 12.49
C ILE A 164 24.73 -41.63 13.00
N VAL A 165 24.17 -42.66 12.36
CA VAL A 165 24.38 -44.05 12.75
C VAL A 165 25.83 -44.47 12.55
N GLY A 166 26.43 -44.12 11.41
CA GLY A 166 27.84 -44.37 11.12
C GLY A 166 28.76 -43.65 12.11
N GLY A 167 28.46 -42.40 12.43
CA GLY A 167 29.20 -41.62 13.42
C GLY A 167 29.19 -42.21 14.82
N PHE A 168 28.08 -42.82 15.26
CA PHE A 168 28.03 -43.45 16.59
C PHE A 168 28.56 -44.89 16.62
N LEU A 169 28.44 -45.64 15.52
CA LEU A 169 28.72 -47.09 15.51
C LEU A 169 30.06 -47.47 14.88
N LEU A 170 30.61 -46.67 13.97
CA LEU A 170 31.84 -47.02 13.26
C LEU A 170 33.10 -46.68 14.07
N PRO A 171 34.20 -47.44 13.88
CA PRO A 171 35.50 -47.09 14.43
C PRO A 171 35.94 -45.69 13.98
N ASN A 172 36.56 -44.92 14.88
CA ASN A 172 36.95 -43.51 14.67
C ASN A 172 35.76 -42.54 14.51
N GLY A 173 34.55 -42.95 14.86
CA GLY A 173 33.39 -42.07 15.00
C GLY A 173 33.42 -41.28 16.31
N PHE A 174 32.28 -41.24 17.00
CA PHE A 174 32.08 -40.49 18.23
C PHE A 174 32.98 -41.01 19.36
N SER A 175 33.78 -40.11 19.92
CA SER A 175 34.55 -40.33 21.15
C SER A 175 34.29 -39.19 22.13
N THR A 176 34.01 -39.53 23.38
CA THR A 176 33.81 -38.56 24.47
C THR A 176 35.07 -37.73 24.71
N GLU A 177 36.26 -38.30 24.48
CA GLU A 177 37.53 -37.58 24.62
C GLU A 177 37.68 -36.48 23.56
N THR A 178 37.28 -36.77 22.31
CA THR A 178 37.27 -35.78 21.23
C THR A 178 36.21 -34.72 21.45
N PHE A 179 35.01 -35.14 21.90
CA PHE A 179 33.91 -34.24 22.23
C PHE A 179 34.30 -33.21 23.30
N LEU A 180 35.06 -33.66 24.30
CA LEU A 180 35.62 -32.84 25.36
C LEU A 180 37.14 -32.71 25.20
N SER A 181 37.61 -32.27 24.02
CA SER A 181 39.06 -32.19 23.70
C SER A 181 39.90 -31.42 24.73
N ASN A 182 39.28 -30.46 25.45
CA ASN A 182 39.91 -29.67 26.50
C ASN A 182 39.42 -30.05 27.93
N GLY A 183 38.70 -31.16 28.08
CA GLY A 183 38.03 -31.58 29.32
C GLY A 183 36.88 -30.66 29.77
N LYS A 184 36.53 -29.64 28.98
CA LYS A 184 35.50 -28.64 29.28
C LYS A 184 34.41 -28.65 28.22
N PHE A 185 33.17 -28.75 28.68
CA PHE A 185 31.99 -28.61 27.82
C PHE A 185 31.75 -27.15 27.40
N PHE A 186 32.01 -26.23 28.32
CA PHE A 186 31.87 -24.80 28.13
C PHE A 186 33.23 -24.14 27.90
N VAL A 187 33.37 -23.38 26.81
CA VAL A 187 34.63 -22.71 26.45
C VAL A 187 34.90 -21.47 27.31
N GLY A 188 33.85 -20.73 27.69
CA GLY A 188 33.96 -19.53 28.49
C GLY A 188 34.27 -19.80 29.97
N ASN A 189 34.97 -18.85 30.60
CA ASN A 189 35.45 -19.00 31.99
C ASN A 189 34.37 -18.73 33.05
N ASN A 190 33.26 -18.09 32.67
CA ASN A 190 32.16 -17.76 33.58
C ASN A 190 30.80 -18.00 32.91
N PHE A 191 29.74 -18.05 33.74
CA PHE A 191 28.37 -18.30 33.27
C PHE A 191 27.91 -17.27 32.22
N GLY A 192 28.21 -15.99 32.43
CA GLY A 192 27.79 -14.92 31.52
C GLY A 192 28.39 -15.03 30.11
N GLN A 193 29.69 -15.36 30.01
CA GLN A 193 30.35 -15.61 28.73
C GLN A 193 29.75 -16.83 28.03
N ASN A 194 29.53 -17.91 28.75
CA ASN A 194 28.94 -19.14 28.19
C ASN A 194 27.51 -18.91 27.69
N LEU A 195 26.68 -18.21 28.46
CA LEU A 195 25.34 -17.84 28.03
C LEU A 195 25.37 -16.95 26.79
N THR A 196 26.27 -15.96 26.75
CA THR A 196 26.44 -15.07 25.60
C THR A 196 26.89 -15.84 24.35
N SER A 197 27.85 -16.76 24.48
CA SER A 197 28.31 -17.59 23.37
C SER A 197 27.19 -18.50 22.83
N ILE A 198 26.38 -19.10 23.72
CA ILE A 198 25.22 -19.90 23.32
C ILE A 198 24.20 -19.03 22.57
N LEU A 199 23.84 -17.87 23.10
CA LEU A 199 22.86 -16.98 22.47
C LEU A 199 23.34 -16.44 21.11
N ARG A 200 24.62 -16.09 20.98
CA ARG A 200 25.23 -15.72 19.69
C ARG A 200 25.23 -16.89 18.69
N THR A 201 25.48 -18.10 19.18
CA THR A 201 25.42 -19.30 18.35
C THR A 201 24.00 -19.57 17.90
N ILE A 202 23.00 -19.44 18.78
CA ILE A 202 21.57 -19.52 18.43
C ILE A 202 21.25 -18.50 17.34
N ALA A 203 21.70 -17.24 17.46
CA ALA A 203 21.47 -16.21 16.45
C ALA A 203 22.10 -16.52 15.09
N LEU A 204 23.30 -17.12 15.07
CA LEU A 204 23.96 -17.56 13.85
C LEU A 204 23.20 -18.72 13.17
N ILE A 205 22.79 -19.72 13.96
CA ILE A 205 22.19 -20.96 13.46
C ILE A 205 20.66 -20.89 13.36
N TYR A 206 20.02 -19.78 13.72
CA TYR A 206 18.57 -19.67 13.67
C TYR A 206 18.05 -19.87 12.24
N ALA A 207 18.81 -19.43 11.23
CA ALA A 207 18.55 -19.73 9.81
C ALA A 207 18.39 -21.23 9.51
N LEU A 208 18.92 -22.14 10.33
CA LEU A 208 18.73 -23.60 10.16
C LEU A 208 17.28 -24.03 10.40
N TYR A 209 16.56 -23.31 11.27
CA TYR A 209 15.20 -23.64 11.69
C TYR A 209 14.14 -22.90 10.87
N VAL A 210 14.57 -22.06 9.94
CA VAL A 210 13.70 -21.39 8.97
C VAL A 210 13.42 -22.36 7.81
N GLY A 211 12.15 -22.51 7.45
CA GLY A 211 11.70 -23.30 6.32
C GLY A 211 10.44 -24.13 6.57
N PHE A 212 10.06 -24.38 7.84
CA PHE A 212 8.84 -25.11 8.15
C PHE A 212 7.58 -24.29 7.84
N GLU A 213 7.71 -22.96 7.85
CA GLU A 213 6.66 -22.00 7.49
C GLU A 213 6.20 -22.11 6.05
N VAL A 214 7.01 -22.69 5.16
CA VAL A 214 6.61 -22.99 3.77
C VAL A 214 5.36 -23.87 3.73
N ILE A 215 5.15 -24.72 4.74
CA ILE A 215 3.91 -25.50 4.89
C ILE A 215 2.69 -24.59 5.05
N ALA A 216 2.84 -23.49 5.78
CA ALA A 216 1.79 -22.50 5.99
C ALA A 216 1.59 -21.61 4.76
N ASP A 217 2.65 -21.30 4.01
CA ASP A 217 2.55 -20.51 2.77
C ASP A 217 1.76 -21.26 1.69
N ASP A 218 1.91 -22.58 1.64
CA ASP A 218 1.22 -23.47 0.71
C ASP A 218 -0.09 -24.05 1.25
N ALA A 219 -0.65 -23.44 2.31
CA ALA A 219 -1.86 -23.96 2.98
C ALA A 219 -3.06 -24.18 2.03
N GLU A 220 -3.20 -23.39 0.96
CA GLU A 220 -4.25 -23.57 -0.06
C GLU A 220 -4.10 -24.86 -0.88
N GLU A 221 -2.87 -25.35 -1.06
CA GLU A 221 -2.56 -26.54 -1.86
C GLU A 221 -2.63 -27.84 -1.03
N VAL A 222 -2.70 -27.73 0.30
CA VAL A 222 -2.75 -28.87 1.23
C VAL A 222 -4.13 -29.52 1.26
N LYS A 223 -4.19 -30.85 1.11
CA LYS A 223 -5.42 -31.60 1.35
C LYS A 223 -5.71 -31.65 2.85
N ASN A 224 -6.97 -31.44 3.24
CA ASN A 224 -7.41 -31.41 4.65
C ASN A 224 -6.52 -30.50 5.54
N PRO A 225 -6.41 -29.19 5.21
CA PRO A 225 -5.46 -28.28 5.85
C PRO A 225 -5.62 -28.23 7.37
N THR A 226 -6.87 -28.29 7.87
CA THR A 226 -7.23 -28.37 9.29
C THR A 226 -6.48 -29.43 10.09
N LYS A 227 -6.22 -30.61 9.53
CA LYS A 227 -5.53 -31.70 10.23
C LYS A 227 -4.08 -31.83 9.77
N ASN A 228 -3.84 -31.69 8.47
CA ASN A 228 -2.55 -32.00 7.90
C ASN A 228 -1.50 -30.90 8.16
N ILE A 229 -1.89 -29.62 8.20
CA ILE A 229 -0.94 -28.52 8.46
C ILE A 229 -0.35 -28.64 9.88
N PRO A 230 -1.14 -28.76 10.97
CA PRO A 230 -0.57 -28.85 12.31
C PRO A 230 0.34 -30.07 12.50
N ILE A 231 -0.09 -31.24 11.97
CA ILE A 231 0.72 -32.47 12.05
C ILE A 231 2.02 -32.28 11.28
N ALA A 232 1.96 -31.73 10.06
CA ALA A 232 3.14 -31.57 9.23
C ALA A 232 4.17 -30.60 9.83
N ILE A 233 3.72 -29.46 10.35
CA ILE A 233 4.61 -28.47 10.99
C ILE A 233 5.32 -29.09 12.21
N ILE A 234 4.55 -29.71 13.12
CA ILE A 234 5.10 -30.28 14.36
C ILE A 234 6.06 -31.45 14.06
N VAL A 235 5.65 -32.39 13.21
CA VAL A 235 6.48 -33.55 12.87
C VAL A 235 7.75 -33.12 12.16
N SER A 236 7.67 -32.18 11.21
CA SER A 236 8.85 -31.67 10.51
C SER A 236 9.84 -31.05 11.48
N LEU A 237 9.37 -30.18 12.38
CA LEU A 237 10.24 -29.51 13.34
C LEU A 237 10.90 -30.48 14.35
N ILE A 238 10.19 -31.53 14.77
CA ILE A 238 10.77 -32.60 15.61
C ILE A 238 11.90 -33.31 14.85
N ILE A 239 11.65 -33.73 13.61
CA ILE A 239 12.64 -34.43 12.78
C ILE A 239 13.87 -33.54 12.58
N ILE A 240 13.67 -32.28 12.20
CA ILE A 240 14.74 -31.30 11.98
C ILE A 240 15.58 -31.12 13.25
N THR A 241 14.92 -30.89 14.40
CA THR A 241 15.61 -30.68 15.68
C THR A 241 16.44 -31.91 16.08
N LEU A 242 15.90 -33.12 15.91
CA LEU A 242 16.63 -34.35 16.20
C LEU A 242 17.82 -34.54 15.26
N VAL A 243 17.60 -34.40 13.95
CA VAL A 243 18.65 -34.57 12.94
C VAL A 243 19.79 -33.57 13.16
N TYR A 244 19.50 -32.29 13.38
CA TYR A 244 20.54 -31.29 13.64
C TYR A 244 21.29 -31.55 14.94
N SER A 245 20.58 -31.82 16.04
CA SER A 245 21.22 -32.05 17.33
C SER A 245 22.15 -33.27 17.29
N LEU A 246 21.69 -34.37 16.69
CA LEU A 246 22.49 -35.59 16.56
C LEU A 246 23.66 -35.41 15.58
N SER A 247 23.45 -34.71 14.47
CA SER A 247 24.52 -34.45 13.49
C SER A 247 25.63 -33.59 14.06
N VAL A 248 25.29 -32.54 14.82
CA VAL A 248 26.27 -31.70 15.51
C VAL A 248 26.97 -32.47 16.62
N THR A 249 26.25 -33.35 17.33
CA THR A 249 26.86 -34.23 18.34
C THR A 249 27.91 -35.15 17.73
N VAL A 250 27.59 -35.80 16.61
CA VAL A 250 28.54 -36.63 15.87
C VAL A 250 29.71 -35.80 15.34
N ALA A 251 29.46 -34.60 14.80
CA ALA A 251 30.50 -33.71 14.29
C ALA A 251 31.55 -33.41 15.36
N LEU A 252 31.10 -32.85 16.48
CA LEU A 252 31.96 -32.43 17.59
C LEU A 252 32.59 -33.61 18.34
N GLY A 253 31.93 -34.77 18.36
CA GLY A 253 32.47 -35.98 18.98
C GLY A 253 33.44 -36.77 18.12
N THR A 254 33.51 -36.50 16.81
CA THR A 254 34.44 -37.18 15.91
C THR A 254 35.66 -36.30 15.60
N THR A 255 35.45 -34.98 15.46
CA THR A 255 36.50 -34.02 15.14
C THR A 255 36.54 -32.93 16.21
N PRO A 256 37.71 -32.61 16.80
CA PRO A 256 37.82 -31.55 17.79
C PRO A 256 37.25 -30.23 17.26
N TRP A 257 36.48 -29.52 18.09
CA TRP A 257 35.78 -28.30 17.67
C TRP A 257 36.71 -27.22 17.14
N GLN A 258 37.98 -27.20 17.56
CA GLN A 258 39.01 -26.29 17.06
C GLN A 258 39.37 -26.52 15.58
N GLN A 259 39.28 -27.77 15.11
CA GLN A 259 39.49 -28.11 13.70
C GLN A 259 38.24 -27.86 12.86
N LEU A 260 37.05 -27.93 13.49
CA LEU A 260 35.78 -27.59 12.85
C LEU A 260 35.53 -26.08 12.81
N ALA A 261 36.15 -25.30 13.70
CA ALA A 261 35.96 -23.86 13.80
C ALA A 261 36.30 -23.17 12.47
N GLY A 262 35.27 -22.60 11.83
CA GLY A 262 35.40 -21.93 10.53
C GLY A 262 35.45 -22.86 9.32
N SER A 263 35.24 -24.18 9.49
CA SER A 263 35.07 -25.08 8.34
C SER A 263 33.72 -24.85 7.66
N GLU A 264 33.77 -24.62 6.35
CA GLU A 264 32.61 -24.49 5.44
C GLU A 264 32.05 -25.85 5.02
N THR A 265 32.77 -26.93 5.33
CA THR A 265 32.44 -28.32 4.95
C THR A 265 32.45 -29.26 6.17
N ALA A 266 32.08 -28.74 7.34
CA ALA A 266 32.23 -29.41 8.65
C ALA A 266 31.73 -30.86 8.69
N LEU A 267 30.56 -31.14 8.10
CA LEU A 267 29.99 -32.50 8.07
C LEU A 267 30.80 -33.43 7.16
N SER A 268 31.28 -32.94 6.02
CA SER A 268 32.14 -33.69 5.09
C SER A 268 33.53 -33.96 5.67
N ASP A 269 34.06 -33.01 6.43
CA ASP A 269 35.34 -33.17 7.14
C ASP A 269 35.23 -34.19 8.27
N THR A 270 34.08 -34.21 8.95
CA THR A 270 33.79 -35.16 10.01
C THR A 270 33.63 -36.58 9.46
N VAL A 271 32.76 -36.77 8.47
CA VAL A 271 32.49 -38.11 7.91
C VAL A 271 33.76 -38.74 7.32
N ARG A 272 34.73 -37.91 6.88
CA ARG A 272 36.02 -38.37 6.38
C ARG A 272 36.81 -39.18 7.42
N LYS A 273 36.59 -38.95 8.72
CA LYS A 273 37.31 -39.64 9.81
C LYS A 273 36.89 -41.10 10.00
N PHE A 274 35.60 -41.41 9.82
CA PHE A 274 35.06 -42.76 10.02
C PHE A 274 34.58 -43.44 8.73
N SER A 275 34.35 -42.69 7.65
CA SER A 275 34.00 -43.22 6.32
C SER A 275 34.58 -42.34 5.19
N PRO A 276 35.89 -42.49 4.87
CA PRO A 276 36.63 -41.56 4.01
C PRO A 276 36.16 -41.48 2.56
N MET A 277 35.63 -42.57 2.00
CA MET A 277 35.27 -42.66 0.58
C MET A 277 33.75 -42.60 0.39
N LEU A 278 33.04 -43.59 0.93
CA LEU A 278 31.59 -43.71 0.79
C LEU A 278 30.86 -42.59 1.55
N GLY A 279 31.25 -42.31 2.80
CA GLY A 279 30.59 -41.30 3.61
C GLY A 279 30.78 -39.88 3.09
N VAL A 280 31.98 -39.52 2.65
CA VAL A 280 32.25 -38.21 2.04
C VAL A 280 31.43 -38.03 0.76
N ALA A 281 31.34 -39.07 -0.09
CA ALA A 281 30.54 -39.01 -1.30
C ALA A 281 29.03 -38.87 -1.01
N ILE A 282 28.50 -39.63 -0.05
CA ILE A 282 27.08 -39.55 0.35
C ILE A 282 26.77 -38.16 0.91
N ILE A 283 27.60 -37.65 1.82
CA ILE A 283 27.35 -36.38 2.51
C ILE A 283 27.59 -35.18 1.59
N GLY A 284 28.60 -35.22 0.73
CA GLY A 284 28.79 -34.20 -0.30
C GLY A 284 27.61 -34.13 -1.27
N ALA A 285 27.13 -35.29 -1.75
CA ALA A 285 25.98 -35.35 -2.65
C ALA A 285 24.69 -34.89 -1.95
N ALA A 286 24.50 -35.28 -0.69
CA ALA A 286 23.39 -34.83 0.14
C ALA A 286 23.41 -33.31 0.36
N GLY A 287 24.58 -32.73 0.64
CA GLY A 287 24.78 -31.29 0.74
C GLY A 287 24.43 -30.56 -0.55
N MET A 288 24.83 -31.10 -1.71
CA MET A 288 24.44 -30.56 -3.01
C MET A 288 22.92 -30.60 -3.21
N VAL A 289 22.29 -31.76 -2.97
CA VAL A 289 20.84 -31.94 -3.14
C VAL A 289 20.06 -31.01 -2.19
N GLY A 290 20.43 -30.96 -0.91
CA GLY A 290 19.81 -30.09 0.09
C GLY A 290 19.96 -28.61 -0.28
N ALA A 291 21.16 -28.19 -0.68
CA ALA A 291 21.41 -26.82 -1.11
C ALA A 291 20.58 -26.41 -2.35
N LEU A 292 20.53 -27.25 -3.40
CA LEU A 292 19.72 -26.97 -4.58
C LEU A 292 18.22 -26.94 -4.27
N THR A 293 17.79 -27.80 -3.36
CA THR A 293 16.40 -27.82 -2.87
C THR A 293 16.04 -26.51 -2.18
N SER A 294 16.92 -26.00 -1.31
CA SER A 294 16.73 -24.71 -0.63
C SER A 294 16.80 -23.53 -1.59
N VAL A 295 17.69 -23.53 -2.59
CA VAL A 295 17.72 -22.51 -3.67
C VAL A 295 16.37 -22.45 -4.39
N ASN A 296 15.81 -23.60 -4.76
CA ASN A 296 14.52 -23.66 -5.44
C ASN A 296 13.38 -23.16 -4.55
N SER A 297 13.31 -23.63 -3.31
CA SER A 297 12.22 -23.31 -2.38
C SER A 297 12.22 -21.83 -2.00
N SER A 298 13.40 -21.28 -1.65
CA SER A 298 13.56 -19.87 -1.28
C SER A 298 13.31 -18.92 -2.45
N MET A 299 13.76 -19.27 -3.66
CA MET A 299 13.45 -18.46 -4.84
C MET A 299 11.97 -18.47 -5.20
N LEU A 300 11.29 -19.62 -5.02
CA LEU A 300 9.84 -19.71 -5.23
C LEU A 300 9.06 -18.88 -4.20
N SER A 301 9.43 -18.94 -2.91
CA SER A 301 8.85 -18.13 -1.84
C SER A 301 9.04 -16.63 -2.12
N ALA A 302 10.30 -16.19 -2.32
CA ALA A 302 10.61 -14.80 -2.63
C ALA A 302 9.81 -14.27 -3.83
N THR A 303 9.67 -15.09 -4.87
CA THR A 303 8.96 -14.75 -6.11
C THR A 303 7.46 -14.60 -5.86
N ARG A 304 6.85 -15.49 -5.07
CA ARG A 304 5.43 -15.48 -4.75
C ARG A 304 5.06 -14.30 -3.85
N GLU A 305 5.90 -13.97 -2.88
CA GLU A 305 5.73 -12.80 -2.02
C GLU A 305 5.84 -11.51 -2.82
N SER A 306 6.89 -11.37 -3.64
CA SER A 306 7.09 -10.25 -4.58
C SER A 306 5.92 -10.10 -5.55
N PHE A 307 5.38 -11.22 -6.08
CA PHE A 307 4.21 -11.22 -6.95
C PHE A 307 2.93 -10.78 -6.20
N THR A 308 2.76 -11.21 -4.96
CA THR A 308 1.59 -10.86 -4.13
C THR A 308 1.60 -9.39 -3.75
N LEU A 309 2.75 -8.86 -3.34
CA LEU A 309 2.99 -7.43 -3.12
C LEU A 309 2.81 -6.64 -4.42
N SER A 310 3.32 -7.21 -5.52
CA SER A 310 3.02 -6.93 -6.93
C SER A 310 1.57 -6.52 -7.18
N ARG A 311 0.74 -7.54 -7.02
CA ARG A 311 -0.69 -7.52 -7.30
C ARG A 311 -1.48 -6.62 -6.36
N ASP A 312 -1.05 -6.50 -5.11
CA ASP A 312 -1.65 -5.57 -4.14
C ASP A 312 -1.26 -4.10 -4.41
N GLY A 313 -0.49 -3.86 -5.47
CA GLY A 313 0.05 -2.56 -5.86
C GLY A 313 1.25 -2.13 -5.02
N ALA A 314 1.58 -2.85 -3.95
CA ALA A 314 2.61 -2.53 -2.97
C ALA A 314 4.01 -2.38 -3.60
N TRP A 315 4.34 -3.26 -4.54
CA TRP A 315 5.57 -3.27 -5.32
C TRP A 315 5.31 -2.80 -6.78
N PRO A 316 6.34 -2.52 -7.59
CA PRO A 316 6.16 -2.11 -8.98
C PRO A 316 5.33 -3.13 -9.77
N ALA A 317 4.30 -2.66 -10.50
CA ALA A 317 3.35 -3.53 -11.22
C ALA A 317 4.01 -4.49 -12.23
N VAL A 318 5.22 -4.16 -12.70
CA VAL A 318 6.02 -4.99 -13.62
C VAL A 318 6.29 -6.39 -13.05
N LEU A 319 6.42 -6.52 -11.73
CA LEU A 319 6.73 -7.80 -11.06
C LEU A 319 5.54 -8.76 -11.03
N SER A 320 4.32 -8.25 -11.21
CA SER A 320 3.11 -9.06 -11.36
C SER A 320 2.92 -9.62 -12.78
N ARG A 321 3.79 -9.29 -13.75
CA ARG A 321 3.67 -9.75 -15.14
C ARG A 321 3.96 -11.25 -15.25
N LEU A 322 3.00 -11.98 -15.77
CA LEU A 322 3.09 -13.42 -16.02
C LEU A 322 3.55 -13.72 -17.46
N ASN A 323 4.39 -14.73 -17.63
CA ASN A 323 4.74 -15.26 -18.95
C ASN A 323 3.70 -16.29 -19.45
N LYS A 324 3.88 -16.85 -20.66
CA LYS A 324 3.02 -17.91 -21.24
C LYS A 324 2.85 -19.13 -20.32
N ALA A 325 3.88 -19.46 -19.54
CA ALA A 325 3.84 -20.53 -18.54
C ALA A 325 3.17 -20.13 -17.20
N ARG A 326 2.52 -18.96 -17.12
CA ARG A 326 1.84 -18.40 -15.94
C ARG A 326 2.74 -18.21 -14.71
N VAL A 327 4.04 -18.04 -14.93
CA VAL A 327 5.03 -17.70 -13.90
C VAL A 327 5.41 -16.22 -13.97
N PRO A 328 5.60 -15.54 -12.82
CA PRO A 328 5.96 -14.12 -12.75
C PRO A 328 7.44 -13.89 -13.06
N PHE A 329 7.81 -13.97 -14.34
CA PHE A 329 9.22 -13.97 -14.78
C PHE A 329 10.00 -12.71 -14.38
N MET A 330 9.35 -11.54 -14.29
CA MET A 330 10.00 -10.30 -13.87
C MET A 330 10.38 -10.33 -12.40
N ALA A 331 9.55 -10.93 -11.54
CA ALA A 331 9.90 -11.14 -10.13
C ALA A 331 11.07 -12.13 -10.01
N ILE A 332 11.06 -13.23 -10.77
CA ILE A 332 12.14 -14.22 -10.79
C ILE A 332 13.46 -13.57 -11.21
N LEU A 333 13.46 -12.74 -12.27
CA LEU A 333 14.65 -12.04 -12.74
C LEU A 333 15.20 -11.05 -11.70
N LEU A 334 14.32 -10.29 -11.03
CA LEU A 334 14.73 -9.35 -9.98
C LEU A 334 15.38 -10.09 -8.82
N ILE A 335 14.75 -11.15 -8.33
CA ILE A 335 15.25 -11.96 -7.22
C ILE A 335 16.57 -12.63 -7.60
N GLY A 336 16.64 -13.23 -8.78
CA GLY A 336 17.88 -13.82 -9.30
C GLY A 336 19.02 -12.81 -9.40
N LEU A 337 18.76 -11.60 -9.89
CA LEU A 337 19.74 -10.53 -9.98
C LEU A 337 20.25 -10.11 -8.59
N ILE A 338 19.33 -9.92 -7.64
CA ILE A 338 19.67 -9.56 -6.25
C ILE A 338 20.49 -10.69 -5.60
N SER A 339 20.06 -11.95 -5.73
CA SER A 339 20.81 -13.11 -5.23
C SER A 339 22.21 -13.22 -5.84
N ILE A 340 22.39 -12.96 -7.13
CA ILE A 340 23.71 -12.94 -7.79
C ILE A 340 24.60 -11.83 -7.20
N PHE A 341 24.06 -10.62 -7.04
CA PHE A 341 24.80 -9.50 -6.47
C PHE A 341 25.25 -9.79 -5.03
N ILE A 342 24.36 -10.33 -4.21
CA ILE A 342 24.65 -10.72 -2.82
C ILE A 342 25.69 -11.84 -2.78
N THR A 343 25.58 -12.84 -3.65
CA THR A 343 26.53 -13.96 -3.74
C THR A 343 27.94 -13.45 -4.06
N GLY A 344 28.05 -12.39 -4.86
CA GLY A 344 29.32 -11.71 -5.16
C GLY A 344 30.04 -11.13 -3.93
N ILE A 345 29.32 -10.82 -2.85
CA ILE A 345 29.89 -10.31 -1.59
C ILE A 345 30.64 -11.43 -0.84
N GLY A 346 30.25 -12.70 -1.02
CA GLY A 346 31.00 -13.88 -0.55
C GLY A 346 31.09 -14.10 0.97
N LEU A 347 30.41 -13.30 1.80
CA LEU A 347 30.47 -13.38 3.26
C LEU A 347 29.33 -14.25 3.84
N VAL A 348 29.60 -15.54 4.03
CA VAL A 348 28.62 -16.54 4.53
C VAL A 348 27.97 -16.13 5.86
N ASN A 349 28.79 -15.72 6.85
CA ASN A 349 28.28 -15.32 8.17
C ASN A 349 27.34 -14.11 8.07
N PHE A 350 27.74 -13.11 7.27
CA PHE A 350 26.93 -11.93 7.03
C PHE A 350 25.59 -12.29 6.37
N LEU A 351 25.60 -13.17 5.36
CA LEU A 351 24.39 -13.69 4.72
C LEU A 351 23.48 -14.40 5.73
N SER A 352 24.04 -15.25 6.60
CA SER A 352 23.26 -15.98 7.62
C SER A 352 22.62 -15.04 8.64
N TYR A 353 23.37 -14.05 9.14
CA TYR A 353 22.87 -13.10 10.12
C TYR A 353 21.78 -12.18 9.55
N ILE A 354 21.92 -11.70 8.31
CA ILE A 354 20.89 -10.88 7.66
C ILE A 354 19.63 -11.71 7.40
N THR A 355 19.80 -12.92 6.87
CA THR A 355 18.68 -13.85 6.63
C THR A 355 17.93 -14.10 7.93
N SER A 356 18.64 -14.45 9.00
CA SER A 356 18.04 -14.70 10.32
C SER A 356 17.33 -13.46 10.86
N ALA A 357 17.96 -12.28 10.84
CA ALA A 357 17.37 -11.06 11.36
C ALA A 357 16.08 -10.68 10.61
N GLY A 358 16.06 -10.82 9.27
CA GLY A 358 14.89 -10.55 8.46
C GLY A 358 13.73 -11.52 8.72
N TYR A 359 13.99 -12.83 8.79
CA TYR A 359 12.94 -13.79 9.16
C TYR A 359 12.46 -13.59 10.59
N LEU A 360 13.34 -13.29 11.55
CA LEU A 360 12.95 -13.00 12.93
C LEU A 360 12.04 -11.76 13.01
N PHE A 361 12.26 -10.74 12.18
CA PHE A 361 11.35 -9.61 12.06
C PHE A 361 9.96 -10.05 11.57
N VAL A 362 9.90 -10.86 10.51
CA VAL A 362 8.65 -11.41 9.96
C VAL A 362 7.91 -12.26 11.01
N LEU A 363 8.61 -13.18 11.67
CA LEU A 363 8.07 -14.05 12.70
C LEU A 363 7.59 -13.25 13.92
N PHE A 364 8.33 -12.23 14.36
CA PHE A 364 7.93 -11.38 15.48
C PHE A 364 6.57 -10.72 15.23
N PHE A 365 6.38 -10.07 14.08
CA PHE A 365 5.10 -9.43 13.75
C PHE A 365 3.99 -10.45 13.48
N SER A 366 4.30 -11.61 12.92
CA SER A 366 3.34 -12.71 12.73
C SER A 366 2.80 -13.25 14.08
N ASN A 367 3.68 -13.43 15.06
CA ASN A 367 3.28 -13.84 16.42
C ASN A 367 2.44 -12.76 17.13
N LEU A 368 2.81 -11.49 16.96
CA LEU A 368 2.00 -10.38 17.49
C LEU A 368 0.64 -10.28 16.77
N ALA A 369 0.58 -10.63 15.47
CA ALA A 369 -0.66 -10.69 14.69
C ALA A 369 -1.65 -11.64 15.33
N MET A 370 -1.18 -12.80 15.80
CA MET A 370 -2.00 -13.79 16.49
C MET A 370 -2.70 -13.21 17.73
N ILE A 371 -1.97 -12.49 18.57
CA ILE A 371 -2.52 -11.85 19.78
C ILE A 371 -3.64 -10.89 19.39
N LYS A 372 -3.38 -10.03 18.40
CA LYS A 372 -4.37 -9.07 17.91
C LYS A 372 -5.57 -9.74 17.24
N LEU A 373 -5.37 -10.79 16.44
CA LEU A 373 -6.44 -11.53 15.77
C LEU A 373 -7.36 -12.25 16.75
N ARG A 374 -6.82 -12.78 17.86
CA ARG A 374 -7.65 -13.35 18.92
C ARG A 374 -8.52 -12.31 19.63
N SER A 375 -8.01 -11.10 19.82
CA SER A 375 -8.78 -9.98 20.37
C SER A 375 -9.82 -9.43 19.37
N LYS A 376 -9.45 -9.27 18.11
CA LYS A 376 -10.29 -8.70 17.04
C LYS A 376 -11.42 -9.63 16.59
N PHE A 377 -11.14 -10.93 16.52
CA PHE A 377 -12.10 -11.94 16.06
C PHE A 377 -12.27 -13.07 17.08
N PRO A 378 -12.88 -12.83 18.25
CA PRO A 378 -12.97 -13.83 19.30
C PRO A 378 -13.76 -15.08 18.86
N TYR A 379 -14.82 -14.91 18.09
CA TYR A 379 -15.75 -15.99 17.69
C TYR A 379 -15.39 -16.70 16.37
N ILE A 380 -14.27 -16.37 15.70
CA ILE A 380 -13.89 -17.07 14.46
C ILE A 380 -13.61 -18.55 14.75
N HIS A 381 -14.08 -19.42 13.85
CA HIS A 381 -13.82 -20.86 13.94
C HIS A 381 -12.32 -21.12 13.80
N ARG A 382 -11.73 -21.74 14.83
CA ARG A 382 -10.30 -22.09 14.90
C ARG A 382 -10.16 -23.60 14.94
N PRO A 383 -9.82 -24.25 13.82
CA PRO A 383 -9.75 -25.70 13.77
C PRO A 383 -8.64 -26.28 14.65
N TYR A 384 -7.50 -25.60 14.72
CA TYR A 384 -6.45 -25.84 15.71
C TYR A 384 -6.37 -24.65 16.66
N LYS A 385 -6.33 -24.90 17.97
CA LYS A 385 -6.12 -23.87 19.00
C LYS A 385 -4.79 -24.11 19.68
N VAL A 386 -3.96 -23.09 19.73
CA VAL A 386 -2.67 -23.16 20.41
C VAL A 386 -2.88 -23.43 21.91
N PRO A 387 -2.13 -24.38 22.51
CA PRO A 387 -2.14 -24.58 23.94
C PRO A 387 -1.51 -23.37 24.66
N LEU A 388 -1.88 -23.14 25.92
CA LEU A 388 -1.25 -22.14 26.82
C LEU A 388 -1.30 -20.68 26.32
N PHE A 389 -2.27 -20.30 25.48
CA PHE A 389 -2.44 -18.90 25.07
C PHE A 389 -2.72 -17.98 26.29
N PRO A 390 -2.11 -16.77 26.39
CA PRO A 390 -1.23 -16.09 25.43
C PRO A 390 0.28 -16.32 25.63
N LEU A 391 0.68 -17.29 26.46
CA LEU A 391 2.09 -17.54 26.78
C LEU A 391 2.91 -17.90 25.53
N THR A 392 2.36 -18.71 24.62
CA THR A 392 3.04 -19.16 23.39
C THR A 392 3.44 -18.03 22.44
N PRO A 393 2.58 -17.07 22.04
CA PRO A 393 2.99 -15.94 21.21
C PRO A 393 3.88 -14.94 21.95
N ILE A 394 3.76 -14.80 23.27
CA ILE A 394 4.67 -13.98 24.06
C ILE A 394 6.07 -14.58 24.07
N LEU A 395 6.20 -15.89 24.33
CA LEU A 395 7.48 -16.59 24.33
C LEU A 395 8.12 -16.58 22.94
N ALA A 396 7.33 -16.77 21.88
CA ALA A 396 7.78 -16.70 20.50
C ALA A 396 8.30 -15.30 20.12
N SER A 397 7.59 -14.24 20.54
CA SER A 397 8.02 -12.86 20.31
C SER A 397 9.28 -12.51 21.10
N LEU A 398 9.35 -12.94 22.37
CA LEU A 398 10.53 -12.76 23.22
C LEU A 398 11.74 -13.50 22.65
N THR A 399 11.55 -14.72 22.15
CA THR A 399 12.58 -15.47 21.43
C THR A 399 13.14 -14.63 20.29
N CYS A 400 12.27 -14.09 19.43
CA CYS A 400 12.73 -13.29 18.30
C CYS A 400 13.55 -12.09 18.75
N LEU A 401 13.11 -11.37 19.79
CA LEU A 401 13.83 -10.23 20.35
C LEU A 401 15.19 -10.62 20.94
N VAL A 402 15.24 -11.70 21.72
CA VAL A 402 16.51 -12.18 22.30
C VAL A 402 17.48 -12.56 21.20
N VAL A 403 17.04 -13.33 20.19
CA VAL A 403 17.93 -13.74 19.11
C VAL A 403 18.43 -12.54 18.29
N ILE A 404 17.57 -11.55 18.02
CA ILE A 404 17.96 -10.28 17.37
C ILE A 404 19.01 -9.54 18.21
N CYS A 405 18.82 -9.40 19.53
CA CYS A 405 19.75 -8.67 20.41
C CYS A 405 21.16 -9.28 20.47
N PHE A 406 21.29 -10.59 20.23
CA PHE A 406 22.59 -11.28 20.21
C PHE A 406 23.12 -11.55 18.80
N SER A 407 22.43 -11.06 17.77
CA SER A 407 22.89 -11.11 16.38
C SER A 407 24.03 -10.11 16.12
N GLU A 408 24.73 -10.27 15.00
CA GLU A 408 25.84 -9.40 14.64
C GLU A 408 25.37 -7.96 14.35
N VAL A 409 26.03 -6.97 14.95
CA VAL A 409 25.65 -5.56 14.86
C VAL A 409 25.61 -5.07 13.40
N MET A 410 26.57 -5.49 12.57
CA MET A 410 26.61 -5.10 11.16
C MET A 410 25.39 -5.62 10.38
N ALA A 411 24.94 -6.85 10.67
CA ALA A 411 23.75 -7.42 10.07
C ALA A 411 22.46 -6.73 10.56
N LEU A 412 22.42 -6.32 11.83
CA LEU A 412 21.29 -5.55 12.39
C LEU A 412 21.20 -4.15 11.77
N VAL A 413 22.33 -3.43 11.67
CA VAL A 413 22.38 -2.11 11.02
C VAL A 413 21.96 -2.21 9.56
N PHE A 414 22.42 -3.24 8.86
CA PHE A 414 22.03 -3.50 7.48
C PHE A 414 20.52 -3.80 7.36
N THR A 415 19.99 -4.68 8.21
CA THR A 415 18.55 -5.00 8.26
C THR A 415 17.71 -3.76 8.58
N ALA A 416 18.15 -2.94 9.54
CA ALA A 416 17.50 -1.66 9.87
C ALA A 416 17.53 -0.69 8.69
N GLY A 417 18.64 -0.65 7.94
CA GLY A 417 18.77 0.11 6.70
C GLY A 417 17.79 -0.32 5.62
N ILE A 418 17.58 -1.64 5.44
CA ILE A 418 16.57 -2.18 4.51
C ILE A 418 15.16 -1.79 4.94
N ILE A 419 14.83 -1.93 6.24
CA ILE A 419 13.52 -1.54 6.77
C ILE A 419 13.28 -0.05 6.56
N LEU A 420 14.28 0.79 6.82
CA LEU A 420 14.21 2.24 6.58
C LEU A 420 14.00 2.54 5.10
N LEU A 421 14.74 1.88 4.21
CA LEU A 421 14.61 2.04 2.75
C LEU A 421 13.20 1.67 2.28
N PHE A 422 12.67 0.54 2.73
CA PHE A 422 11.29 0.15 2.40
C PHE A 422 10.27 1.12 2.99
N THR A 423 10.49 1.62 4.20
CA THR A 423 9.62 2.63 4.81
C THR A 423 9.60 3.92 3.99
N LEU A 424 10.77 4.43 3.59
CA LEU A 424 10.90 5.60 2.73
C LEU A 424 10.25 5.36 1.37
N TYR A 425 10.48 4.21 0.75
CA TYR A 425 9.84 3.82 -0.51
C TYR A 425 8.31 3.80 -0.39
N TYR A 426 7.76 3.27 0.71
CA TYR A 426 6.31 3.21 0.94
C TYR A 426 5.70 4.61 0.99
N PHE A 427 6.30 5.54 1.75
CA PHE A 427 5.82 6.92 1.84
C PHE A 427 6.04 7.70 0.54
N ALA A 428 7.18 7.53 -0.12
CA ALA A 428 7.45 8.13 -1.42
C ALA A 428 6.43 7.66 -2.46
N ARG A 429 6.09 6.37 -2.48
CA ARG A 429 5.06 5.83 -3.36
C ARG A 429 3.68 6.42 -3.05
N LEU A 430 3.29 6.55 -1.79
CA LEU A 430 2.03 7.20 -1.43
C LEU A 430 2.00 8.65 -1.92
N GLY A 431 3.10 9.37 -1.78
CA GLY A 431 3.26 10.73 -2.31
C GLY A 431 3.17 10.78 -3.84
N VAL A 432 3.87 9.90 -4.55
CA VAL A 432 3.83 9.81 -6.02
C VAL A 432 2.47 9.37 -6.52
N ALA A 433 1.79 8.43 -5.86
CA ALA A 433 0.45 8.02 -6.24
C ALA A 433 -0.56 9.15 -6.03
N ALA A 434 -0.46 9.89 -4.92
CA ALA A 434 -1.28 11.09 -4.70
C ALA A 434 -1.00 12.18 -5.74
N TRP A 435 0.27 12.39 -6.10
CA TRP A 435 0.69 13.32 -7.14
C TRP A 435 0.21 12.88 -8.53
N GLN A 436 0.33 11.59 -8.87
CA GLN A 436 -0.15 10.99 -10.12
C GLN A 436 -1.66 11.01 -10.19
N GLU A 437 -2.39 10.76 -9.10
CA GLU A 437 -3.85 10.94 -9.08
C GLU A 437 -4.22 12.40 -9.27
N ALA A 438 -3.52 13.35 -8.65
CA ALA A 438 -3.72 14.77 -8.89
C ALA A 438 -3.41 15.16 -10.35
N HIS A 439 -2.35 14.58 -10.93
CA HIS A 439 -1.91 14.84 -12.30
C HIS A 439 -2.81 14.15 -13.35
N ILE A 440 -3.26 12.92 -13.10
CA ILE A 440 -4.23 12.20 -13.93
C ILE A 440 -5.61 12.85 -13.81
N ARG A 441 -5.99 13.38 -12.64
CA ARG A 441 -7.17 14.26 -12.50
C ARG A 441 -7.04 15.53 -13.35
N SER A 442 -5.82 16.02 -13.60
CA SER A 442 -5.59 17.10 -14.56
C SER A 442 -5.53 16.65 -16.03
N LEU A 443 -5.31 15.35 -16.30
CA LEU A 443 -5.08 14.80 -17.66
C LEU A 443 -6.20 13.89 -18.21
N SER A 444 -7.26 13.57 -17.44
CA SER A 444 -8.36 12.70 -17.87
C SER A 444 -9.58 13.52 -18.32
N PRO A 445 -9.85 13.69 -19.63
CA PRO A 445 -11.08 14.29 -20.11
C PRO A 445 -12.19 13.23 -20.06
N GLY A 446 -12.81 13.07 -18.90
CA GLY A 446 -14.18 12.60 -18.80
C GLY A 446 -15.06 13.84 -18.82
N ARG A 447 -15.97 13.96 -19.79
CA ARG A 447 -16.78 15.16 -20.04
C ARG A 447 -17.24 15.81 -18.73
N TYR A 448 -16.77 17.02 -18.44
CA TYR A 448 -17.15 17.81 -17.27
C TYR A 448 -18.68 17.86 -17.18
N ARG A 449 -19.25 17.78 -15.98
CA ARG A 449 -20.71 17.84 -15.82
C ARG A 449 -21.12 19.09 -15.06
N LEU A 450 -22.04 19.84 -15.66
CA LEU A 450 -22.78 20.92 -15.04
C LEU A 450 -24.10 20.34 -14.52
N LEU A 451 -24.28 20.35 -13.20
CA LEU A 451 -25.50 19.83 -12.56
C LEU A 451 -26.45 21.00 -12.28
N LEU A 452 -27.69 20.87 -12.75
CA LEU A 452 -28.74 21.89 -12.67
C LEU A 452 -29.97 21.30 -11.94
N PRO A 453 -30.07 21.44 -10.61
CA PRO A 453 -31.23 20.98 -9.88
C PRO A 453 -32.46 21.81 -10.23
N VAL A 454 -33.50 21.15 -10.75
CA VAL A 454 -34.76 21.80 -11.10
C VAL A 454 -35.67 21.76 -9.88
N THR A 455 -35.84 22.91 -9.24
CA THR A 455 -36.72 23.06 -8.06
C THR A 455 -38.07 23.69 -8.40
N ASP A 456 -38.09 24.55 -9.41
CA ASP A 456 -39.28 25.18 -9.98
C ASP A 456 -39.06 25.43 -11.47
N PHE A 457 -40.13 25.45 -12.26
CA PHE A 457 -40.12 25.70 -13.70
C PHE A 457 -40.14 27.19 -14.05
N SER A 458 -40.51 28.07 -13.12
CA SER A 458 -40.44 29.52 -13.36
C SER A 458 -38.97 29.95 -13.55
N GLY A 459 -38.67 30.80 -14.53
CA GLY A 459 -37.30 31.33 -14.79
C GLY A 459 -36.18 30.29 -14.97
N LEU A 460 -36.52 29.05 -15.32
CA LEU A 460 -35.55 28.02 -15.70
C LEU A 460 -34.83 28.39 -17.02
N ASP A 461 -35.44 29.25 -17.85
CA ASP A 461 -34.87 29.82 -19.06
C ASP A 461 -33.50 30.47 -18.82
N THR A 462 -33.40 31.28 -17.78
CA THR A 462 -32.16 31.99 -17.44
C THR A 462 -31.06 31.03 -17.01
N LEU A 463 -31.41 30.06 -16.16
CA LEU A 463 -30.48 29.06 -15.64
C LEU A 463 -29.94 28.17 -16.77
N MET A 464 -30.82 27.75 -17.69
CA MET A 464 -30.45 26.97 -18.86
C MET A 464 -29.59 27.76 -19.84
N ARG A 465 -29.89 29.04 -20.05
CA ARG A 465 -29.09 29.92 -20.91
C ARG A 465 -27.66 30.11 -20.40
N ILE A 466 -27.49 30.39 -19.11
CA ILE A 466 -26.16 30.49 -18.49
C ILE A 466 -25.46 29.13 -18.54
N GLY A 467 -26.17 28.06 -18.16
CA GLY A 467 -25.59 26.72 -18.16
C GLY A 467 -25.14 26.23 -19.53
N ALA A 468 -25.93 26.49 -20.58
CA ALA A 468 -25.58 26.16 -21.96
C ALA A 468 -24.41 27.00 -22.46
N SER A 469 -24.36 28.30 -22.12
CA SER A 469 -23.24 29.16 -22.51
C SER A 469 -21.92 28.72 -21.84
N LEU A 470 -21.96 28.35 -20.56
CA LEU A 470 -20.81 27.77 -19.86
C LEU A 470 -20.39 26.42 -20.47
N ALA A 471 -21.37 25.57 -20.78
CA ALA A 471 -21.12 24.25 -21.34
C ALA A 471 -20.57 24.32 -22.76
N GLU A 472 -20.98 25.30 -23.57
CA GLU A 472 -20.41 25.56 -24.89
C GLU A 472 -18.96 26.08 -24.81
N ALA A 473 -18.67 26.93 -23.82
CA ALA A 473 -17.32 27.46 -23.58
C ALA A 473 -16.29 26.35 -23.31
N LYS A 474 -16.73 25.18 -22.82
CA LYS A 474 -15.90 24.00 -22.60
C LYS A 474 -16.38 22.85 -23.48
N SER A 475 -15.67 22.57 -24.57
CA SER A 475 -15.99 21.51 -25.55
C SER A 475 -16.30 20.13 -24.95
N ASP A 476 -15.86 19.86 -23.73
CA ASP A 476 -16.09 18.63 -23.00
C ASP A 476 -17.14 18.73 -21.87
N MET A 477 -17.96 19.78 -21.77
CA MET A 477 -18.95 19.91 -20.70
C MET A 477 -20.37 19.50 -21.12
N ASN A 478 -21.00 18.61 -20.35
CA ASN A 478 -22.39 18.20 -20.49
C ASN A 478 -23.27 18.84 -19.41
N MET A 479 -24.54 19.05 -19.73
CA MET A 479 -25.55 19.53 -18.78
C MET A 479 -26.44 18.38 -18.28
N CYS A 480 -26.60 18.29 -16.96
CA CYS A 480 -27.51 17.35 -16.32
C CYS A 480 -28.59 18.12 -15.54
N MET A 481 -29.84 18.03 -15.98
CA MET A 481 -30.99 18.55 -15.25
C MET A 481 -31.45 17.53 -14.21
N LEU A 482 -31.32 17.84 -12.93
CA LEU A 482 -31.62 16.91 -11.83
C LEU A 482 -32.97 17.23 -11.20
N LEU A 483 -33.91 16.28 -11.22
CA LEU A 483 -35.17 16.35 -10.49
C LEU A 483 -35.08 15.48 -9.24
N VAL A 484 -35.26 16.06 -8.07
CA VAL A 484 -35.22 15.31 -6.80
C VAL A 484 -36.64 15.09 -6.29
N MET A 485 -37.04 13.84 -6.18
CA MET A 485 -38.33 13.42 -5.61
C MET A 485 -38.19 13.08 -4.14
N LYS A 486 -39.13 13.53 -3.32
CA LYS A 486 -39.13 13.21 -1.88
C LYS A 486 -39.49 11.74 -1.67
N ARG A 487 -38.64 11.00 -0.98
CA ARG A 487 -38.83 9.58 -0.67
C ARG A 487 -40.18 9.34 -0.01
N GLY A 488 -40.96 8.39 -0.53
CA GLY A 488 -42.33 8.08 -0.08
C GLY A 488 -43.45 8.64 -0.97
N THR A 489 -43.15 9.57 -1.89
CA THR A 489 -44.11 10.02 -2.93
C THR A 489 -44.21 9.08 -4.13
N GLU A 490 -43.33 8.07 -4.21
CA GLU A 490 -43.24 7.09 -5.30
C GLU A 490 -44.43 6.11 -5.37
N GLN A 491 -45.24 6.03 -4.31
CA GLN A 491 -46.31 5.02 -4.18
C GLN A 491 -47.63 5.44 -4.83
N THR A 492 -47.73 6.63 -5.39
CA THR A 492 -48.95 7.12 -6.04
C THR A 492 -48.71 7.29 -7.54
N ASP A 493 -49.44 6.55 -8.38
CA ASP A 493 -49.33 6.63 -9.85
C ASP A 493 -49.45 8.07 -10.38
N GLN A 494 -50.26 8.91 -9.71
CA GLN A 494 -50.42 10.33 -10.02
C GLN A 494 -49.12 11.15 -9.83
N ALA A 495 -48.32 10.84 -8.81
CA ALA A 495 -47.06 11.55 -8.56
C ALA A 495 -46.02 11.18 -9.62
N LEU A 496 -45.93 9.89 -9.97
CA LEU A 496 -45.01 9.41 -11.00
C LEU A 496 -45.34 10.01 -12.38
N GLU A 497 -46.62 10.12 -12.70
CA GLU A 497 -47.10 10.71 -13.95
C GLU A 497 -46.87 12.23 -13.99
N HIS A 498 -47.08 12.94 -12.88
CA HIS A 498 -46.72 14.35 -12.76
C HIS A 498 -45.21 14.56 -12.98
N PHE A 499 -44.33 13.70 -12.45
CA PHE A 499 -42.89 13.83 -12.66
C PHE A 499 -42.45 13.48 -14.08
N ARG A 500 -43.11 12.52 -14.75
CA ARG A 500 -42.90 12.25 -16.18
C ARG A 500 -43.29 13.45 -17.03
N GLN A 501 -44.44 14.04 -16.76
CA GLN A 501 -44.90 15.26 -17.45
C GLN A 501 -43.96 16.44 -17.19
N ALA A 502 -43.51 16.62 -15.95
CA ALA A 502 -42.49 17.63 -15.60
C ALA A 502 -41.18 17.42 -16.35
N ARG A 503 -40.68 16.19 -16.40
CA ARG A 503 -39.46 15.84 -17.13
C ARG A 503 -39.62 16.10 -18.64
N GLN A 504 -40.75 15.71 -19.21
CA GLN A 504 -41.05 15.91 -20.62
C GLN A 504 -41.20 17.40 -20.93
N TYR A 505 -41.93 18.15 -20.11
CA TYR A 505 -42.07 19.61 -20.20
C TYR A 505 -40.71 20.31 -20.18
N VAL A 506 -39.82 19.93 -19.25
CA VAL A 506 -38.48 20.52 -19.17
C VAL A 506 -37.66 20.17 -20.41
N MET A 507 -37.72 18.92 -20.87
CA MET A 507 -36.96 18.54 -22.06
C MET A 507 -37.50 19.26 -23.30
N GLU A 508 -38.81 19.23 -23.57
CA GLU A 508 -39.42 19.90 -24.73
C GLU A 508 -39.19 21.40 -24.72
N LYS A 509 -39.35 22.05 -23.56
CA LYS A 509 -39.25 23.51 -23.46
C LYS A 509 -37.82 24.00 -23.50
N PHE A 510 -36.84 23.29 -22.93
CA PHE A 510 -35.48 23.81 -22.75
C PHE A 510 -34.40 23.11 -23.59
N ILE A 511 -34.74 22.05 -24.33
CA ILE A 511 -33.80 21.40 -25.25
C ILE A 511 -33.30 22.34 -26.35
N HIS A 512 -34.09 23.33 -26.77
CA HIS A 512 -33.68 24.27 -27.81
C HIS A 512 -32.41 25.04 -27.43
N TYR A 513 -32.28 25.50 -26.17
CA TYR A 513 -31.06 26.15 -25.68
C TYR A 513 -29.81 25.27 -25.82
N ALA A 514 -29.97 23.97 -25.59
CA ALA A 514 -28.90 22.99 -25.69
C ALA A 514 -28.58 22.65 -27.15
N VAL A 515 -29.59 22.49 -28.00
CA VAL A 515 -29.43 22.15 -29.42
C VAL A 515 -28.85 23.32 -30.22
N GLU A 516 -29.33 24.54 -30.00
CA GLU A 516 -28.81 25.75 -30.66
C GLU A 516 -27.31 25.96 -30.41
N ARG A 517 -26.84 25.57 -29.22
CA ARG A 517 -25.45 25.71 -28.77
C ARG A 517 -24.64 24.42 -28.86
N ASN A 518 -25.22 23.36 -29.43
CA ASN A 518 -24.60 22.04 -29.58
C ASN A 518 -24.07 21.42 -28.27
N VAL A 519 -24.79 21.63 -27.17
CA VAL A 519 -24.43 21.13 -25.82
C VAL A 519 -25.18 19.83 -25.52
N PRO A 520 -24.49 18.72 -25.17
CA PRO A 520 -25.15 17.50 -24.75
C PRO A 520 -25.89 17.70 -23.42
N THR A 521 -27.20 17.52 -23.44
CA THR A 521 -28.07 17.72 -22.27
C THR A 521 -28.93 16.50 -22.01
N TYR A 522 -29.08 16.13 -20.73
CA TYR A 522 -29.99 15.07 -20.31
C TYR A 522 -30.65 15.43 -18.98
N SER A 523 -31.78 14.77 -18.69
CA SER A 523 -32.51 14.91 -17.43
C SER A 523 -32.40 13.62 -16.62
N LYS A 524 -32.14 13.72 -15.32
CA LYS A 524 -32.12 12.60 -14.39
C LYS A 524 -33.06 12.87 -13.22
N THR A 525 -33.81 11.86 -12.82
CA THR A 525 -34.69 11.92 -11.66
C THR A 525 -34.12 11.02 -10.57
N VAL A 526 -33.98 11.53 -9.35
CA VAL A 526 -33.46 10.81 -8.18
C VAL A 526 -34.42 10.92 -7.02
N THR A 527 -34.39 9.97 -6.09
CA THR A 527 -35.27 9.97 -4.91
C THR A 527 -34.46 10.11 -3.64
N ALA A 528 -34.84 11.04 -2.77
CA ALA A 528 -34.10 11.36 -1.57
C ALA A 528 -34.99 11.89 -0.44
N SER A 529 -34.49 11.89 0.79
CA SER A 529 -35.21 12.42 1.95
C SER A 529 -35.40 13.94 1.86
N THR A 530 -34.39 14.64 1.32
CA THR A 530 -34.38 16.09 1.10
C THR A 530 -33.78 16.41 -0.27
N LEU A 531 -34.03 17.62 -0.77
CA LEU A 531 -33.41 18.12 -2.01
C LEU A 531 -31.87 18.07 -1.92
N ALA A 532 -31.32 18.54 -0.80
CA ALA A 532 -29.89 18.54 -0.54
C ALA A 532 -29.29 17.12 -0.58
N ASP A 533 -29.93 16.15 0.07
CA ASP A 533 -29.46 14.75 0.05
C ASP A 533 -29.44 14.19 -1.36
N GLY A 534 -30.48 14.43 -2.16
CA GLY A 534 -30.53 13.94 -3.54
C GLY A 534 -29.44 14.55 -4.43
N ILE A 535 -29.13 15.84 -4.24
CA ILE A 535 -28.03 16.51 -4.95
C ILE A 535 -26.68 15.95 -4.48
N ILE A 536 -26.47 15.81 -3.17
CA ILE A 536 -25.23 15.29 -2.58
C ILE A 536 -24.96 13.86 -3.04
N ASP A 537 -25.97 13.00 -3.01
CA ASP A 537 -25.86 11.61 -3.43
C ASP A 537 -25.50 11.52 -4.92
N GLU A 538 -26.11 12.35 -5.78
CA GLU A 538 -25.75 12.41 -7.20
C GLU A 538 -24.30 12.85 -7.42
N ILE A 539 -23.84 13.88 -6.71
CA ILE A 539 -22.45 14.36 -6.79
C ILE A 539 -21.47 13.28 -6.30
N LYS A 540 -21.80 12.57 -5.21
CA LYS A 540 -20.97 11.48 -4.68
C LYS A 540 -20.96 10.25 -5.59
N MET A 541 -22.05 9.99 -6.33
CA MET A 541 -22.13 8.90 -7.31
C MET A 541 -21.34 9.21 -8.58
N ASP A 542 -21.22 10.48 -8.96
CA ASP A 542 -20.58 10.90 -10.21
C ASP A 542 -19.52 11.99 -9.98
N ASN A 543 -18.27 11.55 -9.95
CA ASN A 543 -17.10 12.40 -9.70
C ASN A 543 -16.80 13.43 -10.82
N ASN A 544 -17.57 13.45 -11.91
CA ASN A 544 -17.38 14.39 -13.02
C ASN A 544 -18.14 15.71 -12.85
N VAL A 545 -18.99 15.84 -11.82
CA VAL A 545 -19.69 17.10 -11.56
C VAL A 545 -18.69 18.16 -11.11
N ARG A 546 -18.53 19.22 -11.90
CA ARG A 546 -17.56 20.31 -11.64
C ARG A 546 -18.21 21.58 -11.11
N LEU A 547 -19.46 21.81 -11.46
CA LEU A 547 -20.22 22.98 -11.05
C LEU A 547 -21.67 22.56 -10.82
N LEU A 548 -22.21 22.96 -9.67
CA LEU A 548 -23.61 22.89 -9.34
C LEU A 548 -24.20 24.28 -9.50
N LEU A 549 -25.16 24.45 -10.41
CA LEU A 549 -25.80 25.74 -10.66
C LEU A 549 -27.25 25.71 -10.16
N LEU A 550 -27.55 26.50 -9.14
CA LEU A 550 -28.85 26.63 -8.50
C LEU A 550 -29.45 27.99 -8.81
N ARG A 551 -30.78 28.08 -8.87
CA ARG A 551 -31.51 29.34 -8.94
C ARG A 551 -32.15 29.64 -7.59
N MET A 552 -32.05 30.89 -7.14
CA MET A 552 -32.77 31.39 -5.99
C MET A 552 -34.23 31.74 -6.38
N PRO A 553 -35.26 31.13 -5.75
CA PRO A 553 -36.65 31.44 -6.02
C PRO A 553 -37.03 32.87 -5.60
N ARG A 554 -38.11 33.41 -6.17
CA ARG A 554 -38.67 34.71 -5.75
C ARG A 554 -39.58 34.60 -4.53
N GLU A 555 -40.21 33.45 -4.33
CA GLU A 555 -41.10 33.20 -3.20
C GLU A 555 -40.32 32.89 -1.92
N THR A 556 -40.73 33.47 -0.79
CA THR A 556 -40.05 33.33 0.51
C THR A 556 -39.93 31.87 0.95
N ALA A 557 -40.97 31.05 0.74
CA ALA A 557 -40.94 29.63 1.09
C ALA A 557 -39.89 28.85 0.27
N GLY A 558 -39.77 29.18 -1.03
CA GLY A 558 -38.76 28.59 -1.91
C GLY A 558 -37.34 29.05 -1.57
N GLN A 559 -37.17 30.30 -1.14
CA GLN A 559 -35.88 30.83 -0.69
C GLN A 559 -35.36 30.08 0.54
N ASN A 560 -36.21 29.85 1.55
CA ASN A 560 -35.81 29.11 2.75
C ASN A 560 -35.34 27.69 2.41
N LEU A 561 -36.05 26.99 1.53
CA LEU A 561 -35.68 25.64 1.10
C LEU A 561 -34.31 25.60 0.38
N ILE A 562 -34.07 26.55 -0.53
CA ILE A 562 -32.78 26.63 -1.24
C ILE A 562 -31.66 27.06 -0.29
N ASN A 563 -31.93 27.97 0.65
CA ASN A 563 -30.95 28.39 1.65
C ASN A 563 -30.50 27.21 2.53
N GLU A 564 -31.44 26.42 3.06
CA GLU A 564 -31.12 25.18 3.79
C GLU A 564 -30.30 24.20 2.94
N THR A 565 -30.67 24.06 1.66
CA THR A 565 -29.99 23.17 0.71
C THR A 565 -28.55 23.63 0.46
N VAL A 566 -28.35 24.92 0.20
CA VAL A 566 -27.05 25.53 -0.05
C VAL A 566 -26.17 25.45 1.21
N GLN A 567 -26.70 25.77 2.39
CA GLN A 567 -25.95 25.65 3.64
C GLN A 567 -25.44 24.22 3.87
N LYS A 568 -26.27 23.21 3.61
CA LYS A 568 -25.86 21.80 3.71
C LYS A 568 -24.80 21.42 2.67
N LEU A 569 -24.94 21.88 1.42
CA LEU A 569 -23.93 21.66 0.36
C LEU A 569 -22.59 22.35 0.68
N ILE A 570 -22.63 23.56 1.25
CA ILE A 570 -21.44 24.29 1.70
C ILE A 570 -20.74 23.55 2.84
N ARG A 571 -21.49 22.97 3.79
CA ARG A 571 -20.92 22.17 4.89
C ARG A 571 -20.23 20.90 4.40
N GLU A 572 -20.83 20.18 3.47
CA GLU A 572 -20.23 18.97 2.89
C GLU A 572 -19.05 19.29 1.96
N ASN A 573 -19.05 20.47 1.33
CA ASN A 573 -17.98 21.01 0.50
C ASN A 573 -17.43 20.00 -0.52
N ILE A 574 -18.28 19.61 -1.47
CA ILE A 574 -18.00 18.49 -2.41
C ILE A 574 -17.78 18.96 -3.85
N VAL A 575 -18.27 20.16 -4.22
CA VAL A 575 -18.25 20.68 -5.59
C VAL A 575 -18.30 22.21 -5.61
N ASN A 576 -17.93 22.85 -6.71
CA ASN A 576 -18.15 24.28 -6.89
C ASN A 576 -19.65 24.56 -6.97
N ILE A 577 -20.10 25.63 -6.32
CA ILE A 577 -21.52 26.01 -6.24
C ILE A 577 -21.68 27.39 -6.86
N GLY A 578 -22.64 27.53 -7.77
CA GLY A 578 -23.13 28.81 -8.27
C GLY A 578 -24.60 28.99 -7.92
N VAL A 579 -24.96 30.12 -7.33
CA VAL A 579 -26.35 30.46 -6.99
C VAL A 579 -26.76 31.72 -7.72
N LEU A 580 -27.77 31.59 -8.58
CA LEU A 580 -28.29 32.64 -9.43
C LEU A 580 -29.49 33.34 -8.79
N TYR A 581 -29.33 34.62 -8.50
CA TYR A 581 -30.42 35.54 -8.13
C TYR A 581 -30.96 36.20 -9.40
N ASP A 582 -32.06 35.66 -9.93
CA ASP A 582 -32.58 36.05 -11.24
C ASP A 582 -33.54 37.26 -11.18
N LYS A 583 -33.13 38.37 -11.80
CA LYS A 583 -33.91 39.61 -11.95
C LYS A 583 -34.39 39.85 -13.39
N GLY A 584 -34.42 38.81 -14.23
CA GLY A 584 -34.94 38.89 -15.60
C GLY A 584 -33.83 39.11 -16.64
N LEU A 585 -32.80 38.27 -16.59
CA LEU A 585 -31.66 38.35 -17.51
C LEU A 585 -32.09 37.93 -18.93
N SER A 586 -32.01 38.87 -19.88
CA SER A 586 -32.37 38.65 -21.28
C SER A 586 -31.15 38.52 -22.20
N GLN A 587 -30.07 39.26 -21.92
CA GLN A 587 -28.84 39.32 -22.68
C GLN A 587 -27.60 39.22 -21.76
N LEU A 588 -26.45 38.85 -22.32
CA LEU A 588 -25.18 38.68 -21.61
C LEU A 588 -24.09 39.47 -22.33
N GLN A 589 -24.25 40.80 -22.39
CA GLN A 589 -23.28 41.68 -23.05
C GLN A 589 -22.34 42.34 -22.04
N ASN A 590 -22.84 42.81 -20.91
CA ASN A 590 -22.01 43.49 -19.90
C ASN A 590 -21.98 42.69 -18.60
N ILE A 591 -20.83 42.09 -18.28
CA ILE A 591 -20.64 41.28 -17.07
C ILE A 591 -19.74 42.05 -16.11
N LEU A 592 -20.20 42.33 -14.89
CA LEU A 592 -19.40 42.95 -13.84
C LEU A 592 -18.88 41.89 -12.86
N VAL A 593 -17.59 41.92 -12.57
CA VAL A 593 -16.92 41.00 -11.63
C VAL A 593 -16.18 41.79 -10.56
N PRO A 594 -16.71 41.86 -9.34
CA PRO A 594 -15.98 42.42 -8.20
C PRO A 594 -14.81 41.50 -7.80
N VAL A 595 -13.59 42.04 -7.75
CA VAL A 595 -12.35 41.31 -7.47
C VAL A 595 -11.75 41.79 -6.15
N GLY A 596 -12.00 41.03 -5.08
CA GLY A 596 -11.44 41.27 -3.74
C GLY A 596 -10.17 40.47 -3.40
N GLY A 597 -9.66 39.65 -4.33
CA GLY A 597 -8.51 38.76 -4.09
C GLY A 597 -8.81 37.50 -3.24
N GLY A 598 -10.06 37.30 -2.85
CA GLY A 598 -10.49 36.10 -2.12
C GLY A 598 -10.50 34.84 -3.00
N TYR A 599 -10.38 33.66 -2.39
CA TYR A 599 -10.29 32.39 -3.12
C TYR A 599 -11.45 32.16 -4.08
N HIS A 600 -12.67 32.49 -3.67
CA HIS A 600 -13.87 32.28 -4.48
C HIS A 600 -13.99 33.24 -5.68
N CYS A 601 -13.24 34.35 -5.72
CA CYS A 601 -13.27 35.28 -6.85
C CYS A 601 -12.54 34.73 -8.09
N LYS A 602 -11.59 33.81 -7.91
CA LYS A 602 -10.84 33.17 -9.01
C LYS A 602 -11.78 32.44 -9.97
N LEU A 603 -12.68 31.62 -9.43
CA LEU A 603 -13.70 30.95 -10.23
C LEU A 603 -14.70 31.95 -10.86
N ALA A 604 -15.03 33.05 -10.18
CA ALA A 604 -15.89 34.09 -10.73
C ALA A 604 -15.27 34.76 -11.98
N ILE A 605 -13.96 35.05 -11.95
CA ILE A 605 -13.21 35.60 -13.08
C ILE A 605 -13.25 34.65 -14.28
N HIS A 606 -12.99 33.36 -14.05
CA HIS A 606 -13.04 32.35 -15.10
C HIS A 606 -14.43 32.21 -15.74
N LEU A 607 -15.49 32.10 -14.93
CA LEU A 607 -16.85 31.94 -15.44
C LEU A 607 -17.32 33.19 -16.20
N ALA A 608 -16.96 34.39 -15.74
CA ALA A 608 -17.26 35.64 -16.45
C ALA A 608 -16.59 35.69 -17.81
N HIS A 609 -15.31 35.31 -17.88
CA HIS A 609 -14.58 35.25 -19.13
C HIS A 609 -15.20 34.24 -20.11
N GLU A 610 -15.48 33.02 -19.66
CA GLU A 610 -16.12 31.97 -20.46
C GLU A 610 -17.48 32.41 -21.03
N LEU A 611 -18.33 33.02 -20.20
CA LEU A 611 -19.61 33.58 -20.63
C LEU A 611 -19.43 34.72 -21.65
N SER A 612 -18.48 35.63 -21.40
CA SER A 612 -18.23 36.75 -22.30
C SER A 612 -17.76 36.33 -23.68
N LEU A 613 -16.90 35.30 -23.77
CA LEU A 613 -16.38 34.81 -25.04
C LEU A 613 -17.49 34.26 -25.93
N ILE A 614 -18.33 33.39 -25.35
CA ILE A 614 -19.41 32.74 -26.06
C ILE A 614 -20.51 33.73 -26.45
N ASN A 615 -20.80 34.71 -25.59
CA ASN A 615 -21.84 35.71 -25.84
C ASN A 615 -21.34 36.96 -26.56
N LYS A 616 -20.03 37.04 -26.88
CA LYS A 616 -19.36 38.23 -27.45
C LYS A 616 -19.61 39.50 -26.60
N GLY A 617 -19.64 39.33 -25.28
CA GLY A 617 -19.81 40.40 -24.30
C GLY A 617 -18.49 41.01 -23.83
N GLN A 618 -18.58 42.04 -23.01
CA GLN A 618 -17.48 42.66 -22.26
C GLN A 618 -17.52 42.24 -20.79
N VAL A 619 -16.34 42.14 -20.18
CA VAL A 619 -16.18 41.87 -18.75
C VAL A 619 -15.54 43.07 -18.09
N ASP A 620 -16.20 43.61 -17.08
CA ASP A 620 -15.65 44.68 -16.26
C ASP A 620 -15.20 44.11 -14.92
N PHE A 621 -13.88 44.12 -14.67
CA PHE A 621 -13.29 43.70 -13.40
C PHE A 621 -13.13 44.92 -12.50
N LEU A 622 -13.90 44.94 -11.41
CA LEU A 622 -13.94 46.07 -10.48
C LEU A 622 -13.26 45.69 -9.17
N ARG A 623 -12.31 46.51 -8.71
CA ARG A 623 -11.79 46.44 -7.34
C ARG A 623 -12.22 47.68 -6.57
N VAL A 624 -12.77 47.48 -5.37
CA VAL A 624 -13.12 48.59 -4.48
C VAL A 624 -12.03 48.74 -3.44
N VAL A 625 -11.53 49.96 -3.27
CA VAL A 625 -10.47 50.33 -2.33
C VAL A 625 -10.97 51.45 -1.41
N PRO A 626 -10.40 51.60 -0.21
CA PRO A 626 -10.75 52.69 0.71
C PRO A 626 -10.58 54.07 0.07
N SER A 627 -11.36 55.04 0.54
CA SER A 627 -11.40 56.38 -0.07
C SER A 627 -10.15 57.23 0.21
N ASP A 628 -9.29 56.79 1.14
CA ASP A 628 -8.15 57.53 1.69
C ASP A 628 -6.77 57.03 1.23
N ILE A 629 -6.71 56.16 0.23
CA ILE A 629 -5.44 55.59 -0.26
C ILE A 629 -4.55 56.62 -0.97
N ALA A 630 -3.23 56.50 -0.80
CA ALA A 630 -2.26 57.35 -1.47
C ALA A 630 -2.20 57.08 -2.99
N PRO A 631 -1.78 58.04 -3.83
CA PRO A 631 -1.68 57.84 -5.28
C PRO A 631 -0.77 56.67 -5.69
N GLU A 632 0.33 56.46 -4.96
CA GLU A 632 1.25 55.33 -5.17
C GLU A 632 0.55 53.99 -4.89
N GLU A 633 -0.24 53.95 -3.81
CA GLU A 633 -1.02 52.77 -3.43
C GLU A 633 -2.18 52.49 -4.40
N TYR A 634 -2.72 53.52 -5.07
CA TYR A 634 -3.70 53.34 -6.14
C TYR A 634 -3.12 52.56 -7.34
N GLU A 635 -1.91 52.89 -7.76
CA GLU A 635 -1.21 52.16 -8.83
C GLU A 635 -0.91 50.72 -8.43
N ASP A 636 -0.50 50.49 -7.17
CA ASP A 636 -0.26 49.15 -6.63
C ASP A 636 -1.54 48.28 -6.62
N GLN A 637 -2.69 48.86 -6.24
CA GLN A 637 -3.96 48.14 -6.25
C GLN A 637 -4.42 47.81 -7.67
N LEU A 638 -4.09 48.65 -8.66
CA LEU A 638 -4.39 48.39 -10.07
C LEU A 638 -3.49 47.28 -10.61
N ALA A 639 -2.20 47.32 -10.29
CA ALA A 639 -1.25 46.28 -10.63
C ALA A 639 -1.64 44.94 -10.00
N TYR A 640 -2.10 44.94 -8.75
CA TYR A 640 -2.57 43.73 -8.09
C TYR A 640 -3.87 43.19 -8.71
N LEU A 641 -4.82 44.05 -9.07
CA LEU A 641 -6.00 43.64 -9.84
C LEU A 641 -5.60 43.00 -11.18
N GLN A 642 -4.66 43.65 -11.88
CA GLN A 642 -4.13 43.15 -13.15
C GLN A 642 -3.45 41.79 -12.98
N GLU A 643 -2.62 41.63 -11.95
CA GLU A 643 -1.93 40.38 -11.63
C GLU A 643 -2.92 39.25 -11.35
N ILE A 644 -3.95 39.48 -10.52
CA ILE A 644 -4.98 38.47 -10.25
C ILE A 644 -5.63 38.03 -11.56
N VAL A 645 -6.10 38.97 -12.38
CA VAL A 645 -6.79 38.64 -13.65
C VAL A 645 -5.84 37.93 -14.62
N MET A 646 -4.60 38.37 -14.75
CA MET A 646 -3.59 37.74 -15.61
C MET A 646 -3.22 36.34 -15.12
N SER A 647 -3.12 36.13 -13.81
CA SER A 647 -2.79 34.84 -13.22
C SER A 647 -3.86 33.79 -13.50
N GLU A 648 -5.14 34.19 -13.51
CA GLU A 648 -6.25 33.27 -13.76
C GLU A 648 -6.49 33.10 -15.28
N LEU A 649 -6.45 34.17 -16.07
CA LEU A 649 -6.81 34.12 -17.50
C LEU A 649 -5.60 33.99 -18.46
N SER A 650 -4.38 33.84 -17.94
CA SER A 650 -3.12 33.79 -18.73
C SER A 650 -2.86 35.04 -19.60
N GLY A 651 -3.53 36.15 -19.29
CA GLY A 651 -3.50 37.42 -20.01
C GLY A 651 -4.80 38.21 -19.80
N ILE A 652 -4.81 39.49 -20.18
CA ILE A 652 -6.03 40.31 -20.11
C ILE A 652 -6.78 40.17 -21.45
N PRO A 653 -8.03 39.70 -21.44
CA PRO A 653 -8.82 39.60 -22.67
C PRO A 653 -9.06 40.96 -23.34
N ALA A 654 -9.12 41.00 -24.67
CA ALA A 654 -9.37 42.25 -25.41
C ALA A 654 -10.76 42.86 -25.12
N ASN A 655 -11.70 42.06 -24.62
CA ASN A 655 -13.04 42.46 -24.20
C ASN A 655 -13.15 42.70 -22.68
N ALA A 656 -12.03 42.81 -21.96
CA ALA A 656 -12.01 43.06 -20.52
C ALA A 656 -11.55 44.50 -20.19
N SER A 657 -12.22 45.13 -19.22
CA SER A 657 -11.78 46.36 -18.56
C SER A 657 -11.39 46.09 -17.11
N LEU A 658 -10.39 46.83 -16.62
CA LEU A 658 -9.93 46.79 -15.23
C LEU A 658 -10.21 48.17 -14.62
N ASN A 659 -11.06 48.21 -13.59
CA ASN A 659 -11.50 49.45 -12.95
C ASN A 659 -11.26 49.41 -11.44
N LEU A 660 -10.86 50.55 -10.89
CA LEU A 660 -10.76 50.80 -9.46
C LEU A 660 -11.77 51.86 -9.05
N ASP A 661 -12.53 51.60 -7.99
CA ASP A 661 -13.42 52.57 -7.37
C ASP A 661 -13.04 52.80 -5.91
N GLN A 662 -13.07 54.05 -5.49
CA GLN A 662 -12.75 54.49 -4.12
C GLN A 662 -14.05 54.66 -3.34
N SER A 663 -14.22 53.87 -2.28
CA SER A 663 -15.43 53.89 -1.46
C SER A 663 -15.20 53.18 -0.12
N ASP A 664 -15.73 53.77 0.95
CA ASP A 664 -15.73 53.15 2.29
C ASP A 664 -16.73 51.98 2.38
N SER A 665 -17.66 51.89 1.43
CA SER A 665 -18.63 50.80 1.30
C SER A 665 -18.43 50.06 -0.02
N ALA A 666 -17.83 48.86 0.06
CA ALA A 666 -17.64 47.99 -1.10
C ALA A 666 -18.96 47.60 -1.77
N ALA A 667 -19.99 47.27 -0.97
CA ALA A 667 -21.29 46.86 -1.49
C ALA A 667 -21.97 48.00 -2.28
N GLU A 668 -21.98 49.23 -1.75
CA GLU A 668 -22.63 50.37 -2.41
C GLU A 668 -21.88 50.78 -3.68
N SER A 669 -20.55 50.75 -3.66
CA SER A 669 -19.72 50.98 -4.84
C SER A 669 -20.03 49.98 -5.96
N ILE A 670 -20.06 48.68 -5.65
CA ILE A 670 -20.41 47.64 -6.64
C ILE A 670 -21.81 47.87 -7.21
N ILE A 671 -22.80 48.19 -6.36
CA ILE A 671 -24.19 48.47 -6.80
C ILE A 671 -24.23 49.72 -7.71
N ARG A 672 -23.51 50.78 -7.34
CA ARG A 672 -23.42 52.02 -8.12
C ARG A 672 -22.79 51.75 -9.48
N HIS A 673 -21.68 51.02 -9.51
CA HIS A 673 -20.96 50.69 -10.75
C HIS A 673 -21.78 49.78 -11.66
N ALA A 674 -22.48 48.77 -11.09
CA ALA A 674 -23.40 47.92 -11.84
C ALA A 674 -24.53 48.72 -12.52
N ARG A 675 -25.05 49.76 -11.85
CA ARG A 675 -26.09 50.66 -12.41
C ARG A 675 -25.53 51.55 -13.50
N LEU A 676 -24.40 52.21 -13.26
CA LEU A 676 -23.77 53.13 -14.20
C LEU A 676 -23.29 52.43 -15.48
N GLY A 677 -22.63 51.27 -15.30
CA GLY A 677 -22.14 50.43 -16.39
C GLY A 677 -23.22 49.63 -17.10
N LYS A 678 -24.49 49.72 -16.68
CA LYS A 678 -25.63 48.94 -17.21
C LYS A 678 -25.27 47.45 -17.33
N ALA A 679 -24.76 46.88 -16.23
CA ALA A 679 -24.41 45.47 -16.17
C ALA A 679 -25.67 44.61 -16.36
N ASP A 680 -25.57 43.57 -17.18
CA ASP A 680 -26.62 42.58 -17.36
C ASP A 680 -26.52 41.49 -16.27
N LEU A 681 -25.30 41.14 -15.88
CA LEU A 681 -24.98 40.11 -14.89
C LEU A 681 -23.82 40.56 -13.99
N VAL A 682 -23.99 40.42 -12.68
CA VAL A 682 -22.89 40.52 -11.71
C VAL A 682 -22.46 39.11 -11.31
N ILE A 683 -21.18 38.79 -11.43
CA ILE A 683 -20.62 37.51 -10.93
C ILE A 683 -19.68 37.82 -9.77
N ILE A 684 -20.02 37.34 -8.57
CA ILE A 684 -19.31 37.68 -7.34
C ILE A 684 -18.94 36.41 -6.56
N GLY A 685 -17.72 36.37 -6.05
CA GLY A 685 -17.26 35.32 -5.15
C GLY A 685 -17.85 35.48 -3.74
N SER A 686 -18.24 34.39 -3.11
CA SER A 686 -18.65 34.34 -1.70
C SER A 686 -17.52 34.82 -0.77
N SER A 687 -17.87 35.38 0.39
CA SER A 687 -16.91 35.68 1.46
C SER A 687 -16.29 34.41 2.04
N GLU A 688 -15.00 34.51 2.43
CA GLU A 688 -14.26 33.41 3.07
C GLU A 688 -14.63 33.22 4.54
N VAL A 689 -14.96 34.32 5.22
CA VAL A 689 -15.41 34.36 6.62
C VAL A 689 -16.91 34.61 6.59
N LEU A 690 -17.68 33.70 7.20
CA LEU A 690 -19.14 33.79 7.31
C LEU A 690 -19.49 33.89 8.80
N GLN A 691 -20.41 34.78 9.15
CA GLN A 691 -21.04 34.79 10.48
C GLN A 691 -22.11 33.69 10.58
N GLU A 692 -22.56 33.33 11.79
CA GLU A 692 -23.46 32.18 12.01
C GLU A 692 -24.78 32.26 11.22
N ASP A 693 -25.24 33.47 10.88
CA ASP A 693 -26.50 33.72 10.17
C ASP A 693 -26.31 33.99 8.65
N GLU A 694 -25.08 34.01 8.13
CA GLU A 694 -24.78 34.38 6.74
C GLU A 694 -24.50 33.15 5.85
N ILE A 695 -25.00 33.18 4.60
CA ILE A 695 -24.76 32.09 3.65
C ILE A 695 -23.55 32.40 2.76
N PHE A 696 -23.48 33.63 2.26
CA PHE A 696 -22.44 34.07 1.33
C PHE A 696 -21.62 35.26 1.83
N GLY A 697 -22.03 35.89 2.93
CA GLY A 697 -21.38 37.02 3.59
C GLY A 697 -22.08 38.35 3.34
N GLU A 698 -21.99 39.27 4.31
CA GLU A 698 -22.73 40.54 4.32
C GLU A 698 -22.66 41.35 3.02
N ILE A 699 -21.46 41.54 2.47
CA ILE A 699 -21.23 42.33 1.25
C ILE A 699 -21.93 41.67 0.06
N VAL A 700 -21.79 40.36 -0.08
CA VAL A 700 -22.33 39.60 -1.22
C VAL A 700 -23.85 39.62 -1.21
N GLU A 701 -24.46 39.46 -0.03
CA GLU A 701 -25.92 39.48 0.14
C GLU A 701 -26.49 40.89 -0.12
N LYS A 702 -25.82 41.95 0.37
CA LYS A 702 -26.17 43.35 0.06
C LYS A 702 -26.11 43.64 -1.45
N VAL A 703 -25.06 43.18 -2.13
CA VAL A 703 -24.91 43.34 -3.59
C VAL A 703 -26.01 42.58 -4.33
N ALA A 704 -26.23 41.30 -4.03
CA ALA A 704 -27.26 40.48 -4.68
C ALA A 704 -28.67 41.08 -4.51
N ALA A 705 -28.97 41.68 -3.34
CA ALA A 705 -30.22 42.38 -3.11
C ALA A 705 -30.30 43.73 -3.86
N GLY A 706 -29.25 44.56 -3.82
CA GLY A 706 -29.28 45.96 -4.25
C GLY A 706 -29.02 46.24 -5.75
N VAL A 707 -28.37 45.31 -6.46
CA VAL A 707 -28.08 45.43 -7.89
C VAL A 707 -29.37 45.29 -8.72
N PRO A 708 -29.61 46.10 -9.77
CA PRO A 708 -30.84 46.02 -10.58
C PRO A 708 -30.90 44.80 -11.52
N CYS A 709 -29.74 44.21 -11.85
CA CYS A 709 -29.61 43.08 -12.76
C CYS A 709 -29.46 41.73 -12.02
N SER A 710 -29.38 40.63 -12.77
CA SER A 710 -29.17 39.31 -12.18
C SER A 710 -27.78 39.20 -11.54
N THR A 711 -27.67 38.41 -10.47
CA THR A 711 -26.40 38.19 -9.75
C THR A 711 -26.12 36.69 -9.62
N LEU A 712 -24.92 36.26 -10.00
CA LEU A 712 -24.44 34.90 -9.84
C LEU A 712 -23.38 34.86 -8.73
N VAL A 713 -23.73 34.27 -7.60
CA VAL A 713 -22.83 34.10 -6.47
C VAL A 713 -22.08 32.77 -6.59
N ILE A 714 -20.76 32.81 -6.52
CA ILE A 714 -19.89 31.67 -6.75
C ILE A 714 -19.15 31.28 -5.48
N ARG A 715 -19.11 29.97 -5.21
CA ARG A 715 -18.26 29.37 -4.17
C ARG A 715 -17.44 28.23 -4.76
N GLN A 716 -16.13 28.43 -4.80
CA GLN A 716 -15.18 27.43 -5.27
C GLN A 716 -14.93 26.37 -4.20
N HIS A 717 -14.91 25.10 -4.60
CA HIS A 717 -14.56 23.96 -3.77
C HIS A 717 -13.08 24.00 -3.37
N GLU A 718 -12.80 23.67 -2.11
CA GLU A 718 -11.45 23.52 -1.57
C GLU A 718 -11.42 22.27 -0.68
N SER A 719 -10.37 21.44 -0.76
CA SER A 719 -10.28 20.29 0.16
C SER A 719 -10.12 20.78 1.61
N GLN A 720 -10.70 20.05 2.58
CA GLN A 720 -10.60 20.43 3.99
C GLN A 720 -9.15 20.59 4.47
N ALA A 721 -8.24 19.75 3.95
CA ALA A 721 -6.82 19.83 4.25
C ALA A 721 -6.18 21.12 3.70
N ALA A 722 -6.47 21.49 2.44
CA ALA A 722 -5.97 22.72 1.84
C ALA A 722 -6.54 23.97 2.54
N SER A 723 -7.85 23.95 2.87
CA SER A 723 -8.52 25.03 3.57
C SER A 723 -7.95 25.26 4.97
N TRP A 724 -7.68 24.18 5.72
CA TRP A 724 -7.02 24.26 7.01
C TRP A 724 -5.61 24.87 6.90
N LEU A 725 -4.81 24.41 5.94
CA LEU A 725 -3.44 24.87 5.72
C LEU A 725 -3.39 26.36 5.33
N ARG A 726 -4.30 26.79 4.45
CA ARG A 726 -4.41 28.20 4.04
C ARG A 726 -4.88 29.09 5.18
N ARG A 727 -5.84 28.65 6.01
CA ARG A 727 -6.27 29.41 7.20
C ARG A 727 -5.13 29.59 8.20
N GLN A 728 -4.30 28.56 8.40
CA GLN A 728 -3.09 28.66 9.22
C GLN A 728 -2.11 29.68 8.64
N LEU A 729 -1.82 29.62 7.33
CA LEU A 729 -0.95 30.58 6.65
C LEU A 729 -1.45 32.03 6.77
N LYS A 730 -2.74 32.29 6.50
CA LYS A 730 -3.34 33.63 6.68
C LYS A 730 -3.32 34.11 8.13
N SER A 731 -3.46 33.21 9.11
CA SER A 731 -3.34 33.57 10.53
C SER A 731 -1.92 33.94 10.92
N MET A 732 -0.92 33.33 10.27
CA MET A 732 0.50 33.68 10.43
C MET A 732 0.84 35.01 9.76
N GLU A 733 0.28 35.30 8.59
CA GLU A 733 0.45 36.62 7.92
C GLU A 733 -0.16 37.76 8.75
N LYS A 734 -1.41 37.59 9.23
CA LYS A 734 -2.07 38.58 10.11
C LYS A 734 -1.45 38.75 11.50
N SER A 735 -0.53 37.88 11.90
CA SER A 735 0.24 38.03 13.14
C SER A 735 1.66 38.55 12.91
N ALA A 736 2.06 38.69 11.64
CA ALA A 736 3.33 39.27 11.22
C ALA A 736 3.18 40.74 10.75
N GLU A 737 1.99 41.15 10.31
CA GLU A 737 1.52 42.54 10.25
C GLU A 737 1.06 43.03 11.63
#